data_AF-A0A2V2W6L8-F1
#
_entry.id   AF-A0A2V2W6L8-F1
#
_cell.length_a   1.000
_cell.length_b   1.000
_cell.length_c   1.000
_cell.angle_alpha   90.00
_cell.angle_beta   90.00
_cell.angle_gamma   90.00
#
_symmetry.space_group_name_H-M   'P 1'
#
loop_
_entity.id
_entity.type
_entity.pdbx_description
1 polymer ?
#
loop_
_entity_poly.entity_id
_entity_poly.type
_entity_poly.pdbx_seq_one_letter_code
_entity_poly.pdbx_strand_id
1 'polypeptide(L)'
;MGLKEEMLSDDVQGLGNLFAAGDQETEAVCPIEEMLVDRLQLSCEGTTTAGFTPLLEQFDKGTATQERGAEERAEGNLTPLRVYFRNKRHSLWGHRLWNAAKYMVKRMDSRMIDVRGKTVLELGAGLGVPSLAAFRNGARCVVATDYPDGDLLEILEMNVKANCRADLIDADAAAFLLQEAERLKLAQGYEKSGETVFSEAERQRALSTRCVVEPLLWGKQEHIQKVMSYTGGGGFDIVLLSDILFNHVCNDDLADTIVRVLQRSQHAAAYCVFSHHRAHKQVEDLEFFDKCVARGLRFEQVDEENYPMMFPDDSGPAEIRQPVKTYKIVHYFDDAGMAFQPGNDVFDVVIQGTGMVESIVSAALARSGIRVLHCDGEDDYGGAFKTMTVERMREYITGPLPASLDGAADNRDGRGDHEENHPRCNDGVIAVDRMDELKLHERRSFLLDLLPTHYLSNGETVRQLISSDMARHMEFQCFGGFFFMIPSSEGGMQLRSIPLSRAQVFATNHMSPLQKRRLMKFVKDVEAPLAEQLHALTADVGDDSLSEAALERSRIASEEAKLMFAQEIHEHPNETLSTMIERKYGVSGAALDIVTLLRQLDTQPVDVLHSVELVRQVLTSVGAFGSMTPFIQPAYGTSEMPQNMCRVAAVWDATFVLRRSLFLPCCHREKSAVDRSTPSIEMSNRQRVKTKVVLVPRTLASHFLASSSSSSSFSPAPAEALTVTEHNNNNIINNEVRFSRVIMVATTPLVSWTALRSAGCTDDEVAGKDDTIQSFPPLFLALCEVRPGVVVHIQQVSAASEQAPNDGSSVVVHFTANAREMGAEELRQFVSQTFVRHASSPDVNNCHWIDSTALLFLASFTVREEVEALRGFVRPVAVDGSDVSETRKAHPYAVEEYRKRLRKQRQICGGDSDDVDYSPIILPVQTLFPNLIDDSAYLRAARQVYDEVVKKLQPQEGSGKTYTFLERLPPISGLEL
;
A
#
# COMPACT_ATOMS: atom_id res chain seq x y z
N MET A 1 -36.71 -52.21 -33.60
CA MET A 1 -36.56 -52.20 -35.07
C MET A 1 -36.53 -50.75 -35.51
N GLY A 2 -35.40 -50.30 -36.08
CA GLY A 2 -35.15 -49.05 -36.85
C GLY A 2 -35.55 -47.73 -36.20
N LEU A 3 -34.70 -46.74 -35.92
CA LEU A 3 -33.39 -46.35 -36.45
C LEU A 3 -32.56 -45.81 -35.26
N LYS A 4 -31.37 -46.36 -35.08
CA LYS A 4 -30.27 -45.88 -34.23
C LYS A 4 -29.07 -45.71 -35.17
N GLU A 5 -28.19 -44.78 -34.83
CA GLU A 5 -26.96 -44.38 -35.54
C GLU A 5 -27.13 -43.20 -36.52
N GLU A 6 -27.12 -41.99 -35.98
CA GLU A 6 -26.34 -40.87 -36.50
C GLU A 6 -26.39 -39.70 -35.48
N MET A 7 -25.24 -39.06 -35.25
CA MET A 7 -25.05 -37.80 -34.50
C MET A 7 -24.75 -37.82 -32.98
N LEU A 8 -23.94 -38.77 -32.51
CA LEU A 8 -23.04 -38.53 -31.37
C LEU A 8 -21.60 -38.52 -31.90
N SER A 9 -21.17 -37.41 -32.49
CA SER A 9 -19.75 -37.11 -32.69
C SER A 9 -19.31 -36.13 -31.60
N ASP A 10 -18.96 -36.69 -30.43
CA ASP A 10 -18.39 -35.98 -29.30
C ASP A 10 -16.89 -35.65 -29.53
N ASP A 11 -16.59 -34.96 -30.63
CA ASP A 11 -15.24 -34.44 -30.95
C ASP A 11 -15.16 -32.90 -30.86
N VAL A 12 -16.05 -32.27 -30.08
CA VAL A 12 -16.16 -30.80 -30.02
C VAL A 12 -15.25 -30.15 -28.96
N GLN A 13 -14.52 -30.93 -28.17
CA GLN A 13 -13.63 -30.36 -27.14
C GLN A 13 -12.15 -30.71 -27.25
N GLY A 14 -11.73 -31.67 -28.07
CA GLY A 14 -10.29 -31.99 -28.25
C GLY A 14 -9.51 -32.18 -26.93
N LEU A 15 -10.21 -32.55 -25.84
CA LEU A 15 -9.67 -32.62 -24.48
C LEU A 15 -9.80 -34.03 -23.87
N GLY A 16 -10.55 -34.94 -24.52
CA GLY A 16 -10.82 -36.27 -23.98
C GLY A 16 -9.63 -37.24 -23.99
N ASN A 17 -8.61 -36.99 -24.81
CA ASN A 17 -7.46 -37.89 -24.97
C ASN A 17 -6.11 -37.17 -24.82
N LEU A 18 -6.02 -36.13 -23.98
CA LEU A 18 -4.72 -35.49 -23.72
C LEU A 18 -3.76 -36.36 -22.89
N PHE A 19 -4.25 -37.40 -22.19
CA PHE A 19 -3.45 -38.26 -21.30
C PHE A 19 -3.87 -39.73 -21.22
N ALA A 20 -4.76 -40.21 -22.10
CA ALA A 20 -5.08 -41.63 -22.15
C ALA A 20 -3.98 -42.35 -22.96
N ALA A 21 -2.94 -42.81 -22.26
CA ALA A 21 -2.08 -43.88 -22.77
C ALA A 21 -2.96 -45.11 -23.00
N GLY A 22 -3.34 -45.33 -24.26
CA GLY A 22 -4.15 -46.45 -24.72
C GLY A 22 -3.45 -47.13 -25.89
N ASP A 23 -2.80 -48.23 -25.55
CA ASP A 23 -2.07 -49.21 -26.36
C ASP A 23 -2.44 -49.40 -27.85
N GLN A 24 -1.37 -49.60 -28.64
CA GLN A 24 -1.28 -50.45 -29.83
C GLN A 24 -2.00 -50.02 -31.12
N GLU A 25 -1.53 -48.93 -31.74
CA GLU A 25 -1.40 -48.88 -33.19
C GLU A 25 0.05 -48.47 -33.51
N THR A 26 0.74 -49.25 -34.33
CA THR A 26 2.08 -48.93 -34.84
C THR A 26 2.05 -47.56 -35.53
N GLU A 27 2.56 -46.52 -34.86
CA GLU A 27 2.66 -45.18 -35.42
C GLU A 27 3.44 -45.22 -36.74
N ALA A 28 2.80 -44.82 -37.82
CA ALA A 28 3.48 -44.64 -39.09
C ALA A 28 4.57 -43.56 -38.91
N VAL A 29 5.83 -43.93 -39.16
CA VAL A 29 6.97 -43.00 -39.11
C VAL A 29 6.79 -41.95 -40.21
N CYS A 30 6.31 -40.75 -39.86
CA CYS A 30 6.27 -39.62 -40.78
C CYS A 30 7.70 -39.19 -41.13
N PRO A 31 8.08 -39.11 -42.43
CA PRO A 31 9.42 -38.68 -42.82
C PRO A 31 9.65 -37.21 -42.43
N ILE A 32 10.93 -36.86 -42.26
CA ILE A 32 11.35 -35.46 -42.08
C ILE A 32 11.36 -34.80 -43.46
N GLU A 33 10.61 -33.72 -43.60
CA GLU A 33 10.53 -32.88 -44.79
C GLU A 33 11.32 -31.59 -44.57
N GLU A 34 11.75 -30.95 -45.68
CA GLU A 34 12.48 -29.67 -45.67
C GLU A 34 11.67 -28.60 -46.38
N MET A 35 11.63 -27.40 -45.80
CA MET A 35 11.06 -26.19 -46.36
C MET A 35 12.11 -25.06 -46.28
N LEU A 36 12.22 -24.28 -47.36
CA LEU A 36 13.01 -23.05 -47.37
C LEU A 36 12.08 -21.87 -47.10
N VAL A 37 12.38 -21.10 -46.05
CA VAL A 37 11.65 -19.88 -45.71
C VAL A 37 12.41 -18.70 -46.29
N ASP A 38 11.88 -18.12 -47.36
CA ASP A 38 12.43 -16.93 -48.02
C ASP A 38 12.07 -15.66 -47.22
N ARG A 39 13.05 -15.14 -46.50
CA ARG A 39 12.90 -13.94 -45.65
C ARG A 39 12.58 -12.68 -46.44
N LEU A 40 13.08 -12.57 -47.68
CA LEU A 40 12.78 -11.43 -48.53
C LEU A 40 11.31 -11.49 -48.99
N GLN A 41 10.83 -12.67 -49.36
CA GLN A 41 9.40 -12.86 -49.68
C GLN A 41 8.51 -12.51 -48.47
N LEU A 42 8.88 -12.97 -47.27
CA LEU A 42 8.13 -12.64 -46.04
C LEU A 42 8.06 -11.13 -45.78
N SER A 43 9.10 -10.37 -46.16
CA SER A 43 9.10 -8.91 -45.99
C SER A 43 7.99 -8.19 -46.76
N CYS A 44 7.51 -8.81 -47.85
CA CYS A 44 6.43 -8.31 -48.71
C CYS A 44 5.07 -8.92 -48.38
N GLU A 45 4.98 -9.90 -47.47
CA GLU A 45 3.71 -10.48 -47.05
C GLU A 45 2.98 -9.58 -46.05
N GLY A 46 1.65 -9.66 -46.06
CA GLY A 46 0.77 -8.90 -45.16
C GLY A 46 0.49 -7.47 -45.61
N THR A 47 -0.69 -6.98 -45.28
CA THR A 47 -1.08 -5.57 -45.49
C THR A 47 -1.77 -5.04 -44.26
N THR A 48 -1.45 -3.82 -43.81
CA THR A 48 -2.10 -3.19 -42.66
C THR A 48 -3.62 -3.28 -42.76
N THR A 49 -4.26 -3.72 -41.68
CA THR A 49 -5.71 -3.89 -41.65
C THR A 49 -6.42 -2.54 -41.82
N ALA A 50 -7.49 -2.52 -42.62
CA ALA A 50 -8.26 -1.31 -42.86
C ALA A 50 -8.83 -0.75 -41.55
N GLY A 51 -8.60 0.54 -41.29
CA GLY A 51 -9.07 1.22 -40.07
C GLY A 51 -8.18 1.03 -38.85
N PHE A 52 -7.06 0.29 -38.96
CA PHE A 52 -6.05 0.20 -37.93
C PHE A 52 -4.88 1.16 -38.23
N THR A 53 -4.42 1.87 -37.21
CA THR A 53 -3.25 2.76 -37.29
C THR A 53 -2.09 2.14 -36.51
N PRO A 54 -1.01 1.68 -37.19
CA PRO A 54 0.15 1.11 -36.52
C PRO A 54 0.86 2.11 -35.61
N LEU A 55 1.27 1.64 -34.43
CA LEU A 55 2.05 2.41 -33.45
C LEU A 55 3.53 2.06 -33.59
N LEU A 56 4.09 2.41 -34.74
CA LEU A 56 5.44 2.01 -35.13
C LEU A 56 6.52 2.55 -34.18
N GLU A 57 6.27 3.71 -33.56
CA GLU A 57 7.16 4.29 -32.54
C GLU A 57 7.21 3.51 -31.22
N GLN A 58 6.21 2.67 -30.92
CA GLN A 58 6.16 1.89 -29.68
C GLN A 58 6.98 0.58 -29.75
N PHE A 59 7.50 0.25 -30.93
CA PHE A 59 8.53 -0.78 -31.09
C PHE A 59 9.87 -0.32 -30.46
N ASP A 60 10.96 -1.07 -30.63
CA ASP A 60 12.22 -0.79 -29.90
C ASP A 60 13.01 0.43 -30.44
N LYS A 61 12.48 1.22 -31.38
CA LYS A 61 13.20 2.30 -32.08
C LYS A 61 13.03 3.66 -31.38
N GLY A 62 14.15 4.26 -30.96
CA GLY A 62 14.25 5.70 -30.66
C GLY A 62 14.48 6.54 -31.92
N THR A 63 13.61 7.52 -32.17
CA THR A 63 13.80 8.70 -33.06
C THR A 63 14.22 8.47 -34.53
N ALA A 64 13.24 8.50 -35.44
CA ALA A 64 13.14 9.30 -36.68
C ALA A 64 14.29 9.42 -37.72
N THR A 65 15.48 8.84 -37.58
CA THR A 65 16.60 9.05 -38.53
C THR A 65 16.87 7.90 -39.52
N GLN A 66 16.05 6.85 -39.54
CA GLN A 66 16.30 5.65 -40.37
C GLN A 66 15.11 5.18 -41.23
N GLU A 67 14.07 6.00 -41.43
CA GLU A 67 12.99 5.65 -42.37
C GLU A 67 13.50 5.46 -43.81
N ARG A 68 14.59 6.15 -44.20
CA ARG A 68 15.24 5.93 -45.50
C ARG A 68 16.01 4.61 -45.62
N GLY A 69 16.35 3.94 -44.50
CA GLY A 69 17.19 2.73 -44.50
C GLY A 69 16.43 1.41 -44.54
N ALA A 70 15.11 1.40 -44.29
CA ALA A 70 14.31 0.17 -44.31
C ALA A 70 13.92 -0.25 -45.73
N GLU A 71 13.63 0.72 -46.62
CA GLU A 71 13.32 0.47 -48.03
C GLU A 71 14.58 0.14 -48.85
N GLU A 72 15.75 0.74 -48.54
CA GLU A 72 17.04 0.44 -49.21
C GLU A 72 17.61 -0.95 -48.89
N ARG A 73 17.06 -1.67 -47.90
CA ARG A 73 17.59 -2.96 -47.44
C ARG A 73 16.98 -4.17 -48.12
N ALA A 74 15.77 -4.02 -48.66
CA ALA A 74 15.07 -5.10 -49.36
C ALA A 74 15.85 -5.62 -50.59
N GLU A 75 16.88 -4.92 -51.04
CA GLU A 75 17.71 -5.34 -52.19
C GLU A 75 19.04 -6.02 -51.80
N GLY A 76 19.33 -6.23 -50.50
CA GLY A 76 20.63 -6.72 -50.02
C GLY A 76 20.62 -8.02 -49.17
N ASN A 77 20.78 -9.18 -49.82
CA ASN A 77 21.42 -10.41 -49.31
C ASN A 77 20.90 -11.11 -48.02
N LEU A 78 19.60 -11.05 -47.69
CA LEU A 78 19.04 -11.93 -46.64
C LEU A 78 19.02 -13.40 -47.09
N THR A 79 19.73 -14.28 -46.38
CA THR A 79 19.74 -15.72 -46.73
C THR A 79 18.48 -16.45 -46.22
N PRO A 80 17.89 -17.38 -47.00
CA PRO A 80 16.74 -18.18 -46.55
C PRO A 80 17.03 -19.02 -45.30
N LEU A 81 15.99 -19.30 -44.52
CA LEU A 81 16.08 -20.25 -43.41
C LEU A 81 15.73 -21.65 -43.89
N ARG A 82 16.55 -22.64 -43.53
CA ARG A 82 16.29 -24.04 -43.83
C ARG A 82 15.55 -24.70 -42.67
N VAL A 83 14.30 -25.08 -42.87
CA VAL A 83 13.42 -25.55 -41.80
C VAL A 83 12.95 -26.97 -42.09
N TYR A 84 13.24 -27.87 -41.16
CA TYR A 84 12.78 -29.25 -41.14
C TYR A 84 11.50 -29.37 -40.34
N PHE A 85 10.63 -30.29 -40.75
CA PHE A 85 9.39 -30.61 -40.05
C PHE A 85 8.97 -32.06 -40.31
N ARG A 86 8.11 -32.61 -39.43
CA ARG A 86 7.41 -33.87 -39.67
C ARG A 86 5.95 -33.56 -39.91
N ASN A 87 5.38 -34.01 -41.02
CA ASN A 87 3.96 -33.85 -41.32
C ASN A 87 3.09 -34.85 -40.53
N LYS A 88 3.28 -34.88 -39.20
CA LYS A 88 2.52 -35.69 -38.24
C LYS A 88 1.40 -34.82 -37.68
N ARG A 89 0.15 -35.26 -37.79
CA ARG A 89 -0.97 -34.62 -37.11
C ARG A 89 -0.84 -34.85 -35.60
N HIS A 90 -0.25 -33.89 -34.90
CA HIS A 90 -0.22 -33.84 -33.43
C HIS A 90 -1.16 -32.75 -32.93
N SER A 91 -1.80 -32.99 -31.78
CA SER A 91 -2.62 -32.01 -31.05
C SER A 91 -1.92 -30.67 -30.72
N LEU A 92 -0.59 -30.60 -30.85
CA LEU A 92 0.23 -29.42 -30.54
C LEU A 92 0.56 -28.56 -31.77
N TRP A 93 0.24 -29.03 -32.99
CA TRP A 93 0.38 -28.29 -34.25
C TRP A 93 1.76 -27.67 -34.57
N GLY A 94 2.83 -28.05 -33.86
CA GLY A 94 4.17 -27.47 -33.99
C GLY A 94 4.88 -27.68 -35.35
N HIS A 95 4.28 -28.43 -36.28
CA HIS A 95 4.83 -28.71 -37.61
C HIS A 95 4.50 -27.64 -38.67
N ARG A 96 3.70 -26.61 -38.34
CA ARG A 96 3.24 -25.59 -39.31
C ARG A 96 4.07 -24.31 -39.24
N LEU A 97 4.24 -23.66 -40.39
CA LEU A 97 4.71 -22.28 -40.47
C LEU A 97 3.53 -21.32 -40.31
N TRP A 98 3.42 -20.74 -39.12
CA TRP A 98 2.33 -19.84 -38.75
C TRP A 98 2.51 -18.41 -39.30
N ASN A 99 1.40 -17.71 -39.55
CA ASN A 99 1.45 -16.32 -40.00
C ASN A 99 2.09 -15.40 -38.95
N ALA A 100 1.88 -15.65 -37.65
CA ALA A 100 2.58 -14.90 -36.60
C ALA A 100 4.10 -15.05 -36.69
N ALA A 101 4.60 -16.26 -36.94
CA ALA A 101 6.03 -16.52 -37.07
C ALA A 101 6.62 -15.76 -38.27
N LYS A 102 5.92 -15.78 -39.41
CA LYS A 102 6.31 -15.01 -40.60
C LYS A 102 6.40 -13.51 -40.32
N TYR A 103 5.37 -12.96 -39.67
CA TYR A 103 5.32 -11.55 -39.28
C TYR A 103 6.49 -11.19 -38.34
N MET A 104 6.79 -12.03 -37.35
CA MET A 104 7.91 -11.79 -36.43
C MET A 104 9.25 -11.71 -37.17
N VAL A 105 9.50 -12.60 -38.12
CA VAL A 105 10.71 -12.57 -38.97
C VAL A 105 10.78 -11.23 -39.72
N LYS A 106 9.71 -10.83 -40.40
CA LYS A 106 9.60 -9.54 -41.09
C LYS A 106 9.93 -8.36 -40.18
N ARG A 107 9.44 -8.35 -38.93
CA ARG A 107 9.68 -7.27 -37.97
C ARG A 107 11.09 -7.27 -37.35
N MET A 108 11.72 -8.43 -37.18
CA MET A 108 13.13 -8.50 -36.78
C MET A 108 14.05 -8.03 -37.91
N ASP A 109 13.79 -8.47 -39.14
CA ASP A 109 14.62 -8.14 -40.32
C ASP A 109 14.56 -6.64 -40.66
N SER A 110 13.41 -6.01 -40.43
CA SER A 110 13.22 -4.54 -40.55
C SER A 110 13.65 -3.73 -39.31
N ARG A 111 14.21 -4.40 -38.29
CA ARG A 111 14.70 -3.81 -37.03
C ARG A 111 13.64 -3.15 -36.17
N MET A 112 12.36 -3.45 -36.41
CA MET A 112 11.28 -2.99 -35.54
C MET A 112 11.34 -3.73 -34.20
N ILE A 113 11.56 -5.04 -34.24
CA ILE A 113 11.94 -5.83 -33.06
C ILE A 113 13.47 -5.96 -33.08
N ASP A 114 14.17 -5.09 -32.35
CA ASP A 114 15.64 -5.08 -32.40
C ASP A 114 16.23 -6.08 -31.40
N VAL A 115 16.66 -7.23 -31.91
CA VAL A 115 17.25 -8.32 -31.12
C VAL A 115 18.77 -8.24 -30.99
N ARG A 116 19.43 -7.27 -31.64
CA ARG A 116 20.91 -7.25 -31.73
C ARG A 116 21.55 -7.12 -30.35
N GLY A 117 22.48 -8.03 -30.05
CA GLY A 117 23.19 -8.05 -28.77
C GLY A 117 22.35 -8.47 -27.56
N LYS A 118 21.06 -8.70 -27.75
CA LYS A 118 20.08 -9.01 -26.69
C LYS A 118 19.96 -10.52 -26.45
N THR A 119 19.39 -10.85 -25.30
CA THR A 119 18.94 -12.18 -24.92
C THR A 119 17.49 -12.38 -25.34
N VAL A 120 17.20 -13.49 -26.03
CA VAL A 120 15.89 -13.79 -26.62
C VAL A 120 15.42 -15.17 -26.16
N LEU A 121 14.16 -15.26 -25.74
CA LEU A 121 13.48 -16.51 -25.41
C LEU A 121 12.24 -16.65 -26.29
N GLU A 122 12.07 -17.80 -26.95
CA GLU A 122 10.82 -18.12 -27.65
C GLU A 122 10.02 -19.16 -26.85
N LEU A 123 8.75 -18.86 -26.57
CA LEU A 123 7.82 -19.76 -25.89
C LEU A 123 6.92 -20.46 -26.92
N GLY A 124 6.91 -21.79 -26.94
CA GLY A 124 6.11 -22.57 -27.90
C GLY A 124 6.60 -22.41 -29.33
N ALA A 125 7.88 -22.70 -29.55
CA ALA A 125 8.60 -22.36 -30.78
C ALA A 125 8.13 -23.13 -32.03
N GLY A 126 7.56 -24.32 -31.89
CA GLY A 126 7.24 -25.23 -32.99
C GLY A 126 8.45 -25.50 -33.87
N LEU A 127 8.44 -24.96 -35.09
CA LEU A 127 9.57 -25.05 -36.02
C LEU A 127 10.77 -24.16 -35.63
N GLY A 128 10.59 -23.21 -34.70
CA GLY A 128 11.62 -22.30 -34.19
C GLY A 128 11.99 -21.15 -35.10
N VAL A 129 11.20 -20.88 -36.15
CA VAL A 129 11.53 -19.89 -37.19
C VAL A 129 11.85 -18.49 -36.62
N PRO A 130 11.08 -17.94 -35.66
CA PRO A 130 11.45 -16.71 -34.98
C PRO A 130 12.80 -16.79 -34.25
N SER A 131 13.08 -17.84 -33.48
CA SER A 131 14.40 -18.05 -32.85
C SER A 131 15.55 -18.09 -33.86
N LEU A 132 15.35 -18.76 -35.01
CA LEU A 132 16.35 -18.80 -36.07
C LEU A 132 16.62 -17.39 -36.61
N ALA A 133 15.58 -16.62 -36.92
CA ALA A 133 15.71 -15.25 -37.41
C ALA A 133 16.33 -14.33 -36.35
N ALA A 134 16.00 -14.50 -35.07
CA ALA A 134 16.60 -13.73 -33.99
C ALA A 134 18.13 -13.95 -33.92
N PHE A 135 18.57 -15.20 -34.05
CA PHE A 135 19.98 -15.54 -34.12
C PHE A 135 20.66 -14.88 -35.34
N ARG A 136 20.05 -15.00 -36.54
CA ARG A 136 20.57 -14.39 -37.77
C ARG A 136 20.72 -12.87 -37.66
N ASN A 137 19.77 -12.25 -36.97
CA ASN A 137 19.75 -10.82 -36.70
C ASN A 137 20.70 -10.36 -35.58
N GLY A 138 21.53 -11.25 -35.02
CA GLY A 138 22.60 -10.91 -34.09
C GLY A 138 22.20 -10.93 -32.61
N ALA A 139 21.17 -11.68 -32.24
CA ALA A 139 20.88 -11.95 -30.83
C ALA A 139 22.09 -12.64 -30.16
N ARG A 140 22.47 -12.15 -28.98
CA ARG A 140 23.63 -12.67 -28.24
C ARG A 140 23.38 -14.07 -27.70
N CYS A 141 22.15 -14.32 -27.24
CA CYS A 141 21.72 -15.61 -26.75
C CYS A 141 20.26 -15.82 -27.11
N VAL A 142 19.97 -16.90 -27.83
CA VAL A 142 18.61 -17.34 -28.14
C VAL A 142 18.34 -18.65 -27.43
N VAL A 143 17.22 -18.75 -26.74
CA VAL A 143 16.72 -19.98 -26.14
C VAL A 143 15.38 -20.29 -26.80
N ALA A 144 15.33 -21.32 -27.62
CA ALA A 144 14.10 -21.79 -28.26
C ALA A 144 13.47 -22.86 -27.36
N THR A 145 12.21 -22.67 -26.98
CA THR A 145 11.53 -23.61 -26.06
C THR A 145 10.20 -24.10 -26.58
N ASP A 146 9.89 -25.36 -26.27
CA ASP A 146 8.60 -25.95 -26.56
C ASP A 146 8.23 -27.00 -25.50
N TYR A 147 7.03 -27.57 -25.64
CA TYR A 147 6.53 -28.67 -24.84
C TYR A 147 7.56 -29.81 -24.79
N PRO A 148 7.74 -30.49 -23.63
CA PRO A 148 8.72 -31.56 -23.45
C PRO A 148 8.34 -32.85 -24.17
N ASP A 149 8.25 -32.78 -25.50
CA ASP A 149 8.03 -33.89 -26.41
C ASP A 149 9.30 -34.17 -27.23
N GLY A 150 9.67 -35.44 -27.32
CA GLY A 150 10.93 -35.83 -27.97
C GLY A 150 10.99 -35.49 -29.46
N ASP A 151 9.89 -35.68 -30.19
CA ASP A 151 9.82 -35.41 -31.63
C ASP A 151 9.91 -33.91 -31.91
N LEU A 152 9.18 -33.09 -31.15
CA LEU A 152 9.20 -31.63 -31.30
C LEU A 152 10.59 -31.04 -31.02
N LEU A 153 11.22 -31.45 -29.90
CA LEU A 153 12.54 -30.94 -29.53
C LEU A 153 13.63 -31.41 -30.51
N GLU A 154 13.54 -32.63 -31.03
CA GLU A 154 14.47 -33.14 -32.04
C GLU A 154 14.41 -32.29 -33.32
N ILE A 155 13.21 -32.00 -33.83
CA ILE A 155 13.03 -31.16 -35.02
C ILE A 155 13.52 -29.74 -34.79
N LEU A 156 13.21 -29.16 -33.63
CA LEU A 156 13.67 -27.83 -33.26
C LEU A 156 15.21 -27.77 -33.18
N GLU A 157 15.85 -28.80 -32.61
CA GLU A 157 17.31 -28.92 -32.61
C GLU A 157 17.91 -29.02 -34.02
N MET A 158 17.28 -29.79 -34.91
CA MET A 158 17.73 -29.89 -36.31
C MET A 158 17.68 -28.51 -36.99
N ASN A 159 16.62 -27.75 -36.76
CA ASN A 159 16.43 -26.41 -37.30
C ASN A 159 17.48 -25.43 -36.76
N VAL A 160 17.76 -25.48 -35.46
CA VAL A 160 18.84 -24.67 -34.84
C VAL A 160 20.20 -25.05 -35.43
N LYS A 161 20.54 -26.35 -35.53
CA LYS A 161 21.81 -26.81 -36.10
C LYS A 161 22.01 -26.35 -37.55
N ALA A 162 20.95 -26.29 -38.33
CA ALA A 162 21.01 -25.88 -39.73
C ALA A 162 21.19 -24.36 -39.94
N ASN A 163 20.78 -23.53 -38.98
CA ASN A 163 20.70 -22.08 -39.19
C ASN A 163 21.52 -21.25 -38.20
N CYS A 164 21.90 -21.78 -37.04
CA CYS A 164 22.49 -21.00 -35.96
C CYS A 164 23.99 -21.24 -35.80
N ARG A 165 24.77 -20.86 -36.82
CA ARG A 165 26.25 -20.89 -36.81
C ARG A 165 26.81 -19.47 -36.89
N ALA A 166 27.97 -19.21 -36.29
CA ALA A 166 28.52 -17.85 -36.24
C ALA A 166 28.78 -17.22 -37.63
N ASP A 167 29.12 -18.04 -38.64
CA ASP A 167 29.31 -17.62 -40.04
C ASP A 167 28.01 -17.31 -40.78
N LEU A 168 26.87 -17.61 -40.16
CA LEU A 168 25.53 -17.44 -40.72
C LEU A 168 24.82 -16.18 -40.21
N ILE A 169 25.41 -15.43 -39.28
CA ILE A 169 24.89 -14.13 -38.84
C ILE A 169 24.87 -13.15 -40.02
N ASP A 170 23.79 -12.39 -40.17
CA ASP A 170 23.67 -11.43 -41.27
C ASP A 170 24.73 -10.32 -41.14
N ALA A 171 25.27 -9.87 -42.28
CA ALA A 171 26.46 -9.02 -42.32
C ALA A 171 26.32 -7.71 -41.54
N ASP A 172 25.13 -7.12 -41.55
CA ASP A 172 24.81 -5.90 -40.83
C ASP A 172 24.67 -6.12 -39.31
N ALA A 173 24.16 -7.28 -38.89
CA ALA A 173 24.10 -7.67 -37.50
C ALA A 173 25.51 -7.89 -36.96
N ALA A 174 26.37 -8.57 -37.73
CA ALA A 174 27.77 -8.74 -37.41
C ALA A 174 28.49 -7.39 -37.30
N ALA A 175 28.26 -6.46 -38.23
CA ALA A 175 28.83 -5.11 -38.18
C ALA A 175 28.40 -4.35 -36.90
N PHE A 176 27.13 -4.43 -36.53
CA PHE A 176 26.64 -3.81 -35.29
C PHE A 176 27.31 -4.41 -34.04
N LEU A 177 27.39 -5.74 -33.94
CA LEU A 177 28.01 -6.40 -32.79
C LEU A 177 29.49 -6.02 -32.63
N LEU A 178 30.21 -5.88 -33.73
CA LEU A 178 31.61 -5.41 -33.73
C LEU A 178 31.72 -3.94 -33.29
N GLN A 179 30.87 -3.07 -33.82
CA GLN A 179 30.82 -1.66 -33.44
C GLN A 179 30.48 -1.48 -31.94
N GLU A 180 29.54 -2.28 -31.42
CA GLU A 180 29.16 -2.23 -30.02
C GLU A 180 30.29 -2.77 -29.11
N ALA A 181 31.00 -3.80 -29.53
CA ALA A 181 32.19 -4.29 -28.83
C ALA A 181 33.31 -3.24 -28.80
N GLU A 182 33.54 -2.53 -29.92
CA GLU A 182 34.46 -1.37 -29.99
C GLU A 182 34.08 -0.28 -29.00
N ARG A 183 32.80 0.10 -28.98
CA ARG A 183 32.26 1.12 -28.06
C ARG A 183 32.47 0.72 -26.60
N LEU A 184 32.17 -0.52 -26.24
CA LEU A 184 32.35 -1.03 -24.87
C LEU A 184 33.83 -1.09 -24.46
N LYS A 185 34.72 -1.46 -25.38
CA LYS A 185 36.18 -1.48 -25.15
C LYS A 185 36.72 -0.06 -24.89
N LEU A 186 36.23 0.93 -25.64
CA LEU A 186 36.56 2.35 -25.42
C LEU A 186 36.04 2.85 -24.06
N ALA A 187 34.80 2.50 -23.69
CA ALA A 187 34.20 2.92 -22.42
C ALA A 187 34.90 2.33 -21.18
N GLN A 188 35.56 1.18 -21.30
CA GLN A 188 36.30 0.52 -20.22
C GLN A 188 37.73 1.08 -19.98
N GLY A 189 38.11 2.19 -20.64
CA GLY A 189 39.32 2.94 -20.29
C GLY A 189 40.65 2.32 -20.73
N TYR A 190 40.65 1.43 -21.73
CA TYR A 190 41.88 0.91 -22.35
C TYR A 190 42.52 1.95 -23.30
N GLU A 191 42.89 3.12 -22.79
CA GLU A 191 43.80 4.05 -23.48
C GLU A 191 45.26 3.69 -23.18
N LYS A 192 45.76 2.59 -23.73
CA LYS A 192 47.21 2.43 -23.92
C LYS A 192 47.49 1.78 -25.27
N SER A 193 48.15 2.55 -26.12
CA SER A 193 48.58 2.28 -27.50
C SER A 193 47.47 2.40 -28.54
N GLY A 194 47.66 3.33 -29.49
CA GLY A 194 46.72 3.66 -30.57
C GLY A 194 46.60 2.58 -31.65
N GLU A 195 46.37 1.32 -31.26
CA GLU A 195 45.94 0.26 -32.18
C GLU A 195 44.45 -0.01 -31.98
N THR A 196 43.63 0.60 -32.83
CA THR A 196 42.17 0.38 -32.94
C THR A 196 41.83 -0.87 -33.74
N VAL A 197 42.63 -1.95 -33.64
CA VAL A 197 42.41 -3.19 -34.38
C VAL A 197 42.07 -4.30 -33.40
N PHE A 198 40.85 -4.85 -33.50
CA PHE A 198 40.47 -6.04 -32.76
C PHE A 198 41.39 -7.20 -33.14
N SER A 199 41.95 -7.89 -32.13
CA SER A 199 42.54 -9.20 -32.39
C SER A 199 41.47 -10.16 -32.91
N GLU A 200 41.86 -11.15 -33.71
CA GLU A 200 40.92 -12.12 -34.28
C GLU A 200 40.10 -12.84 -33.18
N ALA A 201 40.72 -13.09 -32.01
CA ALA A 201 40.05 -13.67 -30.86
C ALA A 201 38.99 -12.74 -30.23
N GLU A 202 39.24 -11.42 -30.19
CA GLU A 202 38.25 -10.44 -29.71
C GLU A 202 37.11 -10.28 -30.72
N ARG A 203 37.41 -10.29 -32.02
CA ARG A 203 36.41 -10.26 -33.09
C ARG A 203 35.49 -11.48 -33.01
N GLN A 204 36.09 -12.66 -32.83
CA GLN A 204 35.35 -13.91 -32.67
C GLN A 204 34.52 -13.92 -31.39
N ARG A 205 35.00 -13.32 -30.29
CA ARG A 205 34.23 -13.16 -29.05
C ARG A 205 33.07 -12.19 -29.21
N ALA A 206 33.25 -11.07 -29.91
CA ALA A 206 32.20 -10.09 -30.17
C ALA A 206 31.06 -10.67 -31.02
N LEU A 207 31.39 -11.53 -31.97
CA LEU A 207 30.43 -12.26 -32.82
C LEU A 207 29.94 -13.58 -32.19
N SER A 208 30.35 -13.88 -30.96
CA SER A 208 29.95 -15.12 -30.28
C SER A 208 28.49 -15.05 -29.85
N THR A 209 27.62 -15.56 -30.71
CA THR A 209 26.21 -15.79 -30.41
C THR A 209 25.96 -17.26 -30.09
N ARG A 210 24.85 -17.56 -29.42
CA ARG A 210 24.41 -18.94 -29.19
C ARG A 210 22.90 -19.07 -29.40
N CYS A 211 22.48 -20.22 -29.92
CA CYS A 211 21.08 -20.64 -29.93
C CYS A 211 21.00 -22.03 -29.32
N VAL A 212 20.16 -22.21 -28.32
CA VAL A 212 19.98 -23.48 -27.60
C VAL A 212 18.51 -23.86 -27.57
N VAL A 213 18.26 -25.17 -27.50
CA VAL A 213 16.91 -25.74 -27.38
C VAL A 213 16.73 -26.27 -25.97
N GLU A 214 15.63 -25.93 -25.32
CA GLU A 214 15.30 -26.42 -23.98
C GLU A 214 13.80 -26.77 -23.87
N PRO A 215 13.43 -27.82 -23.13
CA PRO A 215 12.04 -28.08 -22.80
C PRO A 215 11.48 -27.01 -21.86
N LEU A 216 10.29 -26.48 -22.15
CA LEU A 216 9.58 -25.58 -21.25
C LEU A 216 8.07 -25.80 -21.31
N LEU A 217 7.57 -26.56 -20.33
CA LEU A 217 6.19 -26.48 -19.87
C LEU A 217 5.96 -25.18 -19.08
N TRP A 218 5.01 -24.35 -19.53
CA TRP A 218 4.66 -23.08 -18.86
C TRP A 218 4.26 -23.30 -17.40
N GLY A 219 4.62 -22.37 -16.53
CA GLY A 219 4.36 -22.43 -15.08
C GLY A 219 5.27 -23.39 -14.30
N LYS A 220 5.94 -24.34 -14.97
CA LYS A 220 6.81 -25.32 -14.29
C LYS A 220 8.15 -24.71 -13.86
N GLN A 221 8.33 -24.59 -12.55
CA GLN A 221 9.47 -23.90 -11.93
C GLN A 221 10.85 -24.44 -12.34
N GLU A 222 11.01 -25.75 -12.43
CA GLU A 222 12.29 -26.39 -12.82
C GLU A 222 12.74 -25.97 -14.23
N HIS A 223 11.80 -25.92 -15.17
CA HIS A 223 12.07 -25.52 -16.55
C HIS A 223 12.38 -24.02 -16.64
N ILE A 224 11.62 -23.19 -15.92
CA ILE A 224 11.88 -21.76 -15.83
C ILE A 224 13.28 -21.50 -15.27
N GLN A 225 13.67 -22.18 -14.18
CA GLN A 225 15.00 -22.03 -13.58
C GLN A 225 16.12 -22.46 -14.55
N LYS A 226 15.91 -23.53 -15.31
CA LYS A 226 16.84 -23.99 -16.33
C LYS A 226 17.04 -22.93 -17.42
N VAL A 227 15.97 -22.35 -17.94
CA VAL A 227 16.04 -21.30 -18.97
C VAL A 227 16.65 -20.01 -18.43
N MET A 228 16.31 -19.60 -17.20
CA MET A 228 16.88 -18.44 -16.53
C MET A 228 18.38 -18.57 -16.26
N SER A 229 18.92 -19.79 -16.16
CA SER A 229 20.37 -20.01 -16.00
C SER A 229 21.20 -19.45 -17.16
N TYR A 230 20.62 -19.36 -18.36
CA TYR A 230 21.29 -18.81 -19.53
C TYR A 230 21.53 -17.29 -19.41
N THR A 231 20.75 -16.58 -18.59
CA THR A 231 20.92 -15.13 -18.38
C THR A 231 21.50 -14.81 -17.00
N GLY A 232 22.04 -15.82 -16.29
CA GLY A 232 22.52 -15.67 -14.92
C GLY A 232 21.40 -15.32 -13.93
N GLY A 233 20.14 -15.60 -14.27
CA GLY A 233 18.96 -15.25 -13.49
C GLY A 233 18.41 -13.84 -13.75
N GLY A 234 19.01 -13.05 -14.64
CA GLY A 234 18.59 -11.66 -14.93
C GLY A 234 17.29 -11.51 -15.73
N GLY A 235 16.80 -12.59 -16.33
CA GLY A 235 15.69 -12.57 -17.29
C GLY A 235 16.16 -12.30 -18.73
N PHE A 236 15.23 -12.29 -19.67
CA PHE A 236 15.46 -12.07 -21.10
C PHE A 236 15.03 -10.67 -21.51
N ASP A 237 15.82 -10.04 -22.39
CA ASP A 237 15.48 -8.73 -22.97
C ASP A 237 14.24 -8.84 -23.87
N ILE A 238 14.12 -9.94 -24.63
CA ILE A 238 13.00 -10.19 -25.54
C ILE A 238 12.40 -11.57 -25.30
N VAL A 239 11.08 -11.65 -25.19
CA VAL A 239 10.33 -12.91 -25.17
C VAL A 239 9.39 -12.95 -26.38
N LEU A 240 9.41 -14.03 -27.15
CA LEU A 240 8.62 -14.20 -28.37
C LEU A 240 7.49 -15.21 -28.12
N LEU A 241 6.26 -14.82 -28.45
CA LEU A 241 5.06 -15.63 -28.40
C LEU A 241 4.38 -15.60 -29.77
N SER A 242 4.45 -16.69 -30.52
CA SER A 242 3.96 -16.77 -31.92
C SER A 242 2.83 -17.79 -32.07
N ASP A 243 1.58 -17.32 -32.17
CA ASP A 243 0.37 -18.15 -32.37
C ASP A 243 0.14 -19.22 -31.26
N ILE A 244 0.42 -18.87 -30.00
CA ILE A 244 0.36 -19.81 -28.85
C ILE A 244 -0.85 -19.62 -27.90
N LEU A 245 -1.77 -18.68 -28.16
CA LEU A 245 -2.89 -18.36 -27.25
C LEU A 245 -4.09 -19.32 -27.31
N PHE A 246 -4.09 -20.27 -28.26
CA PHE A 246 -5.27 -21.10 -28.58
C PHE A 246 -5.67 -22.09 -27.45
N ASN A 247 -4.75 -22.39 -26.53
CA ASN A 247 -4.97 -23.27 -25.39
C ASN A 247 -5.25 -22.46 -24.12
N HIS A 248 -6.49 -21.96 -24.02
CA HIS A 248 -6.92 -21.03 -22.96
C HIS A 248 -6.75 -21.54 -21.52
N VAL A 249 -6.67 -22.87 -21.34
CA VAL A 249 -6.43 -23.50 -20.03
C VAL A 249 -5.04 -23.16 -19.49
N CYS A 250 -4.05 -23.00 -20.37
CA CYS A 250 -2.67 -22.72 -20.00
C CYS A 250 -2.33 -21.23 -19.98
N ASN A 251 -3.27 -20.34 -20.29
CA ASN A 251 -3.01 -18.89 -20.37
C ASN A 251 -2.54 -18.27 -19.05
N ASP A 252 -2.94 -18.85 -17.91
CA ASP A 252 -2.45 -18.43 -16.59
C ASP A 252 -0.98 -18.80 -16.41
N ASP A 253 -0.63 -20.07 -16.63
CA ASP A 253 0.75 -20.55 -16.57
C ASP A 253 1.66 -19.82 -17.58
N LEU A 254 1.13 -19.48 -18.75
CA LEU A 254 1.83 -18.68 -19.77
C LEU A 254 2.12 -17.28 -19.25
N ALA A 255 1.12 -16.58 -18.71
CA ALA A 255 1.31 -15.25 -18.15
C ALA A 255 2.29 -15.28 -16.96
N ASP A 256 2.20 -16.28 -16.08
CA ASP A 256 3.15 -16.50 -14.98
C ASP A 256 4.58 -16.71 -15.48
N THR A 257 4.73 -17.47 -16.57
CA THR A 257 6.02 -17.70 -17.21
C THR A 257 6.61 -16.38 -17.71
N ILE A 258 5.83 -15.56 -18.43
CA ILE A 258 6.30 -14.27 -18.97
C ILE A 258 6.82 -13.37 -17.85
N VAL A 259 6.09 -13.22 -16.76
CA VAL A 259 6.48 -12.34 -15.64
C VAL A 259 7.80 -12.80 -15.00
N ARG A 260 8.06 -14.11 -14.97
CA ARG A 260 9.27 -14.70 -14.40
C ARG A 260 10.48 -14.65 -15.33
N VAL A 261 10.28 -14.83 -16.64
CA VAL A 261 11.37 -14.90 -17.61
C VAL A 261 11.72 -13.55 -18.24
N LEU A 262 10.78 -12.62 -18.34
CA LEU A 262 11.03 -11.28 -18.87
C LEU A 262 11.87 -10.46 -17.90
N GLN A 263 12.98 -9.89 -18.40
CA GLN A 263 13.86 -9.05 -17.59
C GLN A 263 13.10 -7.84 -17.01
N ARG A 264 13.39 -7.52 -15.75
CA ARG A 264 12.81 -6.36 -15.06
C ARG A 264 13.49 -5.06 -15.47
N SER A 265 13.29 -4.67 -16.72
CA SER A 265 13.86 -3.46 -17.32
C SER A 265 12.81 -2.77 -18.19
N GLN A 266 12.84 -1.44 -18.22
CA GLN A 266 11.98 -0.64 -19.12
C GLN A 266 12.30 -0.90 -20.61
N HIS A 267 13.45 -1.50 -20.91
CA HIS A 267 13.90 -1.84 -22.26
C HIS A 267 13.59 -3.29 -22.68
N ALA A 268 13.04 -4.10 -21.77
CA ALA A 268 12.68 -5.49 -22.06
C ALA A 268 11.22 -5.59 -22.50
N ALA A 269 10.93 -6.45 -23.47
CA ALA A 269 9.58 -6.65 -23.98
C ALA A 269 9.28 -8.08 -24.42
N ALA A 270 8.07 -8.53 -24.15
CA ALA A 270 7.50 -9.72 -24.77
C ALA A 270 6.63 -9.31 -25.97
N TYR A 271 6.84 -9.94 -27.12
CA TYR A 271 6.02 -9.73 -28.33
C TYR A 271 5.09 -10.91 -28.52
N CYS A 272 3.79 -10.65 -28.39
CA CYS A 272 2.73 -11.62 -28.61
C CYS A 272 2.06 -11.36 -29.96
N VAL A 273 2.34 -12.23 -30.93
CA VAL A 273 1.80 -12.15 -32.29
C VAL A 273 0.91 -13.35 -32.54
N PHE A 274 -0.32 -13.12 -32.98
CA PHE A 274 -1.27 -14.21 -33.21
C PHE A 274 -2.42 -13.82 -34.14
N SER A 275 -3.12 -14.83 -34.67
CA SER A 275 -4.40 -14.70 -35.36
C SER A 275 -5.50 -15.48 -34.65
N HIS A 276 -6.72 -14.96 -34.66
CA HIS A 276 -7.89 -15.65 -34.07
C HIS A 276 -8.39 -16.79 -34.97
N HIS A 277 -7.61 -17.85 -35.13
CA HIS A 277 -7.94 -18.97 -36.04
C HIS A 277 -9.31 -19.57 -35.75
N ARG A 278 -9.73 -19.59 -34.48
CA ARG A 278 -11.06 -19.98 -34.01
C ARG A 278 -11.88 -18.72 -33.70
N ALA A 279 -12.55 -18.15 -34.70
CA ALA A 279 -13.28 -16.89 -34.55
C ALA A 279 -14.28 -16.88 -33.37
N HIS A 280 -14.93 -18.00 -33.09
CA HIS A 280 -15.88 -18.14 -31.98
C HIS A 280 -15.21 -18.03 -30.59
N LYS A 281 -13.88 -18.09 -30.49
CA LYS A 281 -13.06 -18.12 -29.26
C LYS A 281 -12.21 -16.87 -29.05
N GLN A 282 -12.41 -15.85 -29.88
CA GLN A 282 -11.68 -14.59 -29.79
C GLN A 282 -11.79 -13.93 -28.40
N VAL A 283 -12.93 -14.04 -27.71
CA VAL A 283 -13.06 -13.48 -26.35
C VAL A 283 -12.02 -14.10 -25.42
N GLU A 284 -11.91 -15.43 -25.43
CA GLU A 284 -10.93 -16.16 -24.60
C GLU A 284 -9.46 -15.89 -25.02
N ASP A 285 -9.20 -15.62 -26.30
CA ASP A 285 -7.86 -15.18 -26.74
C ASP A 285 -7.50 -13.82 -26.13
N LEU A 286 -8.44 -12.87 -26.13
CA LEU A 286 -8.23 -11.51 -25.61
C LEU A 286 -8.21 -11.46 -24.07
N GLU A 287 -8.88 -12.40 -23.39
CA GLU A 287 -8.82 -12.56 -21.92
C GLU A 287 -7.38 -12.79 -21.41
N PHE A 288 -6.46 -13.27 -22.25
CA PHE A 288 -5.04 -13.43 -21.89
C PHE A 288 -4.38 -12.12 -21.43
N PHE A 289 -4.75 -10.99 -22.04
CA PHE A 289 -4.15 -9.70 -21.71
C PHE A 289 -4.62 -9.18 -20.35
N ASP A 290 -5.86 -9.47 -19.96
CA ASP A 290 -6.35 -9.19 -18.61
C ASP A 290 -5.59 -10.02 -17.55
N LYS A 291 -5.23 -11.27 -17.89
CA LYS A 291 -4.39 -12.13 -17.04
C LYS A 291 -2.96 -11.60 -16.88
N CYS A 292 -2.43 -10.94 -17.92
CA CYS A 292 -1.13 -10.28 -17.87
C CYS A 292 -1.18 -9.05 -16.93
N VAL A 293 -2.22 -8.22 -17.06
CA VAL A 293 -2.43 -7.05 -16.19
C VAL A 293 -2.58 -7.46 -14.72
N ALA A 294 -3.33 -8.53 -14.45
CA ALA A 294 -3.48 -9.06 -13.10
C ALA A 294 -2.15 -9.45 -12.44
N ARG A 295 -1.09 -9.70 -13.24
CA ARG A 295 0.25 -10.07 -12.79
C ARG A 295 1.26 -8.91 -12.90
N GLY A 296 0.78 -7.68 -13.10
CA GLY A 296 1.62 -6.49 -13.14
C GLY A 296 2.39 -6.29 -14.44
N LEU A 297 1.87 -6.84 -15.53
CA LEU A 297 2.33 -6.49 -16.88
C LEU A 297 1.43 -5.43 -17.48
N ARG A 298 1.94 -4.63 -18.40
CA ARG A 298 1.15 -3.79 -19.30
C ARG A 298 1.29 -4.31 -20.72
N PHE A 299 0.27 -4.08 -21.54
CA PHE A 299 0.27 -4.46 -22.94
C PHE A 299 -0.23 -3.32 -23.82
N GLU A 300 0.19 -3.33 -25.08
CA GLU A 300 -0.28 -2.41 -26.10
C GLU A 300 -0.33 -3.13 -27.44
N GLN A 301 -1.44 -2.98 -28.18
CA GLN A 301 -1.52 -3.49 -29.55
C GLN A 301 -0.75 -2.51 -30.47
N VAL A 302 0.45 -2.90 -30.89
CA VAL A 302 1.34 -2.02 -31.65
C VAL A 302 1.15 -2.15 -33.16
N ASP A 303 0.60 -3.27 -33.64
CA ASP A 303 0.38 -3.48 -35.08
C ASP A 303 -0.74 -4.48 -35.39
N GLU A 304 -1.25 -4.41 -36.63
CA GLU A 304 -2.23 -5.34 -37.19
C GLU A 304 -2.14 -5.42 -38.72
N GLU A 305 -1.85 -6.62 -39.25
CA GLU A 305 -1.76 -6.86 -40.70
C GLU A 305 -2.64 -8.04 -41.11
N ASN A 306 -3.38 -7.90 -42.22
CA ASN A 306 -4.12 -8.98 -42.84
C ASN A 306 -3.18 -9.92 -43.60
N TYR A 307 -3.26 -11.21 -43.28
CA TYR A 307 -2.60 -12.30 -44.01
C TYR A 307 -3.64 -13.26 -44.62
N PRO A 308 -3.25 -14.09 -45.60
CA PRO A 308 -4.08 -15.19 -46.05
C PRO A 308 -4.46 -16.11 -44.87
N MET A 309 -5.73 -16.53 -44.81
CA MET A 309 -6.22 -17.39 -43.72
C MET A 309 -5.47 -18.73 -43.72
N MET A 310 -4.92 -19.11 -42.57
CA MET A 310 -4.22 -20.39 -42.39
C MET A 310 -5.13 -21.60 -42.68
N PHE A 311 -6.41 -21.49 -42.35
CA PHE A 311 -7.42 -22.53 -42.56
C PHE A 311 -8.66 -21.94 -43.22
N PRO A 312 -8.70 -21.81 -44.56
CA PRO A 312 -9.79 -21.15 -45.27
C PRO A 312 -11.16 -21.80 -45.05
N ASP A 313 -11.20 -23.11 -44.77
CA ASP A 313 -12.44 -23.89 -44.62
C ASP A 313 -13.06 -23.82 -43.22
N ASP A 314 -12.34 -23.28 -42.23
CA ASP A 314 -12.83 -23.14 -40.85
C ASP A 314 -13.92 -22.06 -40.73
N SER A 315 -14.84 -22.26 -39.78
CA SER A 315 -16.01 -21.39 -39.62
C SER A 315 -15.74 -20.05 -38.93
N GLY A 316 -16.56 -19.06 -39.28
CA GLY A 316 -16.57 -17.72 -38.68
C GLY A 316 -16.12 -16.60 -39.63
N PRO A 317 -16.29 -15.33 -39.24
CA PRO A 317 -15.97 -14.17 -40.08
C PRO A 317 -14.49 -14.09 -40.47
N ALA A 318 -14.19 -13.86 -41.75
CA ALA A 318 -12.83 -13.68 -42.25
C ALA A 318 -12.12 -12.47 -41.62
N GLU A 319 -12.86 -11.40 -41.32
CA GLU A 319 -12.36 -10.19 -40.65
C GLU A 319 -11.83 -10.44 -39.23
N ILE A 320 -12.21 -11.56 -38.59
CA ILE A 320 -11.62 -11.98 -37.30
C ILE A 320 -10.35 -12.82 -37.53
N ARG A 321 -10.33 -13.62 -38.60
CA ARG A 321 -9.35 -14.71 -38.82
C ARG A 321 -8.16 -14.33 -39.69
N GLN A 322 -8.31 -13.31 -40.55
CA GLN A 322 -7.25 -12.79 -41.42
C GLN A 322 -6.23 -11.89 -40.68
N PRO A 323 -6.64 -11.04 -39.72
CA PRO A 323 -5.68 -10.19 -39.04
C PRO A 323 -4.69 -11.00 -38.21
N VAL A 324 -3.41 -10.69 -38.38
CA VAL A 324 -2.32 -11.01 -37.47
C VAL A 324 -2.15 -9.81 -36.56
N LYS A 325 -2.47 -9.97 -35.28
CA LYS A 325 -2.38 -8.92 -34.27
C LYS A 325 -1.04 -9.02 -33.55
N THR A 326 -0.44 -7.87 -33.24
CA THR A 326 0.83 -7.78 -32.52
C THR A 326 0.68 -6.95 -31.27
N TYR A 327 0.99 -7.56 -30.13
CA TYR A 327 1.00 -6.90 -28.83
C TYR A 327 2.41 -6.86 -28.27
N LYS A 328 2.79 -5.69 -27.75
CA LYS A 328 3.99 -5.50 -26.94
C LYS A 328 3.58 -5.57 -25.47
N ILE A 329 4.15 -6.49 -24.72
CA ILE A 329 3.90 -6.71 -23.30
C ILE A 329 5.18 -6.39 -22.54
N VAL A 330 5.09 -5.56 -21.50
CA VAL A 330 6.25 -5.20 -20.67
C VAL A 330 5.86 -5.20 -19.20
N HIS A 331 6.84 -5.22 -18.29
CA HIS A 331 6.54 -5.00 -16.87
C HIS A 331 5.97 -3.59 -16.66
N TYR A 332 4.99 -3.49 -15.77
CA TYR A 332 4.47 -2.20 -15.33
C TYR A 332 5.40 -1.59 -14.25
N PHE A 333 5.80 -0.34 -14.48
CA PHE A 333 6.60 0.47 -13.55
C PHE A 333 5.77 1.70 -13.21
N ASP A 334 5.56 1.96 -11.93
CA ASP A 334 4.98 3.21 -11.42
C ASP A 334 5.91 3.86 -10.39
N ASP A 335 5.47 4.99 -9.84
CA ASP A 335 6.22 5.73 -8.81
C ASP A 335 6.42 4.90 -7.52
N ALA A 336 5.57 3.92 -7.25
CA ALA A 336 5.71 2.99 -6.13
C ALA A 336 6.72 1.87 -6.40
N GLY A 337 7.11 1.67 -7.66
CA GLY A 337 8.10 0.71 -8.11
C GLY A 337 7.51 -0.39 -8.98
N MET A 338 8.03 -1.61 -8.83
CA MET A 338 7.63 -2.75 -9.66
C MET A 338 6.44 -3.50 -9.10
N ALA A 339 5.71 -4.21 -9.96
CA ALA A 339 4.73 -5.18 -9.53
C ALA A 339 5.37 -6.43 -8.88
N PHE A 340 4.61 -7.08 -7.98
CA PHE A 340 5.00 -8.34 -7.36
C PHE A 340 5.17 -9.45 -8.39
N GLN A 341 6.11 -10.36 -8.13
CA GLN A 341 6.24 -11.57 -8.92
C GLN A 341 5.12 -12.56 -8.57
N PRO A 342 4.64 -13.38 -9.52
CA PRO A 342 3.75 -14.48 -9.21
C PRO A 342 4.35 -15.42 -8.18
N GLY A 343 3.66 -15.58 -7.05
CA GLY A 343 4.09 -16.29 -5.86
C GLY A 343 4.45 -15.38 -4.67
N ASN A 344 4.78 -14.12 -4.94
CA ASN A 344 5.04 -13.09 -3.92
C ASN A 344 3.81 -12.17 -3.69
N ASP A 345 2.74 -12.39 -4.45
CA ASP A 345 1.45 -11.70 -4.41
C ASP A 345 0.44 -12.41 -3.50
N VAL A 346 0.91 -13.28 -2.60
CA VAL A 346 0.07 -14.06 -1.68
C VAL A 346 0.36 -13.63 -0.26
N PHE A 347 -0.66 -13.11 0.43
CA PHE A 347 -0.59 -12.66 1.82
C PHE A 347 -1.75 -13.23 2.62
N ASP A 348 -1.60 -13.31 3.94
CA ASP A 348 -2.71 -13.73 4.81
C ASP A 348 -3.64 -12.54 5.08
N VAL A 349 -3.04 -11.37 5.27
CA VAL A 349 -3.73 -10.10 5.58
C VAL A 349 -3.17 -8.99 4.71
N VAL A 350 -4.05 -8.15 4.18
CA VAL A 350 -3.70 -6.92 3.48
C VAL A 350 -4.27 -5.72 4.24
N ILE A 351 -3.49 -4.65 4.43
CA ILE A 351 -3.87 -3.48 5.22
C ILE A 351 -3.79 -2.23 4.33
N GLN A 352 -4.81 -1.38 4.40
CA GLN A 352 -4.87 -0.08 3.74
C GLN A 352 -4.71 1.05 4.77
N GLY A 353 -3.75 1.94 4.54
CA GLY A 353 -3.46 3.10 5.37
C GLY A 353 -2.46 2.80 6.48
N THR A 354 -1.50 3.70 6.69
CA THR A 354 -0.39 3.56 7.65
C THR A 354 -0.61 4.37 8.93
N GLY A 355 -1.86 4.52 9.36
CA GLY A 355 -2.22 5.19 10.60
C GLY A 355 -1.78 4.44 11.86
N MET A 356 -2.09 5.02 13.02
CA MET A 356 -1.68 4.49 14.32
C MET A 356 -2.21 3.07 14.59
N VAL A 357 -3.49 2.82 14.33
CA VAL A 357 -4.11 1.51 14.61
C VAL A 357 -3.58 0.48 13.63
N GLU A 358 -3.55 0.84 12.35
CA GLU A 358 -3.15 0.00 11.23
C GLU A 358 -1.70 -0.48 11.38
N SER A 359 -0.80 0.43 11.76
CA SER A 359 0.61 0.11 12.00
C SER A 359 0.81 -0.79 13.23
N ILE A 360 0.14 -0.54 14.36
CA ILE A 360 0.18 -1.42 15.54
C ILE A 360 -0.33 -2.84 15.20
N VAL A 361 -1.45 -2.94 14.48
CA VAL A 361 -2.02 -4.23 14.04
C VAL A 361 -1.06 -4.94 13.10
N SER A 362 -0.48 -4.23 12.13
CA SER A 362 0.52 -4.76 11.21
C SER A 362 1.71 -5.38 11.96
N ALA A 363 2.26 -4.67 12.94
CA ALA A 363 3.34 -5.15 13.78
C ALA A 363 2.96 -6.40 14.58
N ALA A 364 1.77 -6.41 15.20
CA ALA A 364 1.28 -7.54 15.98
C ALA A 364 1.05 -8.80 15.11
N LEU A 365 0.44 -8.64 13.94
CA LEU A 365 0.17 -9.73 12.99
C LEU A 365 1.46 -10.32 12.42
N ALA A 366 2.33 -9.47 11.86
CA ALA A 366 3.60 -9.88 11.25
C ALA A 366 4.46 -10.67 12.25
N ARG A 367 4.53 -10.18 13.48
CA ARG A 367 5.25 -10.81 14.57
C ARG A 367 4.68 -12.16 15.00
N SER A 368 3.37 -12.35 14.84
CA SER A 368 2.73 -13.66 15.04
C SER A 368 2.99 -14.63 13.88
N GLY A 369 3.79 -14.22 12.89
CA GLY A 369 4.15 -14.95 11.69
C GLY A 369 3.03 -15.02 10.67
N ILE A 370 2.15 -14.02 10.65
CA ILE A 370 1.11 -13.84 9.63
C ILE A 370 1.73 -12.98 8.51
N ARG A 371 1.61 -13.38 7.24
CA ARG A 371 2.17 -12.58 6.13
C ARG A 371 1.28 -11.38 5.86
N VAL A 372 1.84 -10.19 6.05
CA VAL A 372 1.12 -8.91 5.91
C VAL A 372 1.62 -8.15 4.69
N LEU A 373 0.70 -7.69 3.85
CA LEU A 373 0.94 -6.61 2.89
C LEU A 373 0.30 -5.34 3.45
N HIS A 374 1.07 -4.26 3.52
CA HIS A 374 0.62 -2.99 4.10
C HIS A 374 0.79 -1.87 3.06
N CYS A 375 -0.32 -1.36 2.56
CA CYS A 375 -0.39 -0.39 1.47
C CYS A 375 -0.81 0.99 1.98
N ASP A 376 -0.29 2.04 1.37
CA ASP A 376 -0.78 3.41 1.53
C ASP A 376 -0.68 4.14 0.19
N GLY A 377 -1.69 4.95 -0.12
CA GLY A 377 -1.70 5.79 -1.32
C GLY A 377 -0.78 6.99 -1.24
N GLU A 378 -0.40 7.41 -0.03
CA GLU A 378 0.51 8.54 0.17
C GLU A 378 1.98 8.14 -0.02
N ASP A 379 2.86 9.13 -0.17
CA ASP A 379 4.31 8.93 -0.32
C ASP A 379 5.08 8.87 1.01
N ASP A 380 4.38 9.07 2.13
CA ASP A 380 4.86 9.07 3.51
C ASP A 380 3.93 8.29 4.46
N TYR A 381 4.44 7.96 5.66
CA TYR A 381 3.74 7.17 6.67
C TYR A 381 2.94 8.03 7.66
N GLY A 382 1.91 7.45 8.28
CA GLY A 382 1.37 7.94 9.55
C GLY A 382 -0.07 8.45 9.52
N GLY A 383 -0.70 8.54 8.35
CA GLY A 383 -2.08 9.03 8.22
C GLY A 383 -2.30 10.38 8.93
N ALA A 384 -3.26 10.44 9.85
CA ALA A 384 -3.55 11.65 10.62
C ALA A 384 -2.43 12.06 11.61
N PHE A 385 -1.43 11.20 11.85
CA PHE A 385 -0.30 11.41 12.76
C PHE A 385 0.99 11.75 12.02
N LYS A 386 0.90 12.23 10.78
CA LYS A 386 2.07 12.73 10.04
C LYS A 386 2.71 13.90 10.78
N THR A 387 4.04 13.89 10.80
CA THR A 387 4.86 15.04 11.19
C THR A 387 5.53 15.56 9.93
N MET A 388 5.27 16.82 9.58
CA MET A 388 5.61 17.36 8.28
C MET A 388 6.52 18.58 8.40
N THR A 389 7.33 18.81 7.37
CA THR A 389 7.99 20.10 7.19
C THR A 389 6.95 21.20 6.91
N VAL A 390 7.34 22.45 7.09
CA VAL A 390 6.49 23.61 6.81
C VAL A 390 6.01 23.61 5.35
N GLU A 391 6.87 23.26 4.39
CA GLU A 391 6.50 23.13 2.98
C GLU A 391 5.38 22.12 2.76
N ARG A 392 5.53 20.91 3.31
CA ARG A 392 4.53 19.85 3.20
C ARG A 392 3.22 20.23 3.91
N MET A 393 3.29 20.96 5.02
CA MET A 393 2.10 21.50 5.70
C MET A 393 1.37 22.57 4.85
N ARG A 394 2.12 23.45 4.16
CA ARG A 394 1.51 24.41 3.20
C ARG A 394 0.78 23.67 2.09
N GLU A 395 1.39 22.64 1.52
CA GLU A 395 0.77 21.78 0.49
C GLU A 395 -0.49 21.09 1.02
N TYR A 396 -0.46 20.54 2.23
CA TYR A 396 -1.63 19.91 2.87
C TYR A 396 -2.80 20.88 3.06
N ILE A 397 -2.53 22.10 3.54
CA ILE A 397 -3.56 23.10 3.87
C ILE A 397 -4.16 23.72 2.61
N THR A 398 -3.32 24.06 1.63
CA THR A 398 -3.75 24.75 0.39
C THR A 398 -4.15 23.79 -0.72
N GLY A 399 -3.78 22.51 -0.61
CA GLY A 399 -4.05 21.48 -1.60
C GLY A 399 -5.55 21.19 -1.77
N PRO A 400 -5.94 20.64 -2.93
CA PRO A 400 -7.31 20.21 -3.15
C PRO A 400 -7.68 19.09 -2.17
N LEU A 401 -8.96 19.06 -1.76
CA LEU A 401 -9.47 17.89 -1.04
C LEU A 401 -9.44 16.66 -1.98
N PRO A 402 -9.18 15.46 -1.44
CA PRO A 402 -9.32 14.24 -2.21
C PRO A 402 -10.74 14.14 -2.78
N ALA A 403 -10.84 13.79 -4.05
CA ALA A 403 -12.13 13.73 -4.73
C ALA A 403 -13.02 12.64 -4.11
N SER A 404 -14.30 12.97 -3.87
CA SER A 404 -15.25 11.98 -3.36
C SER A 404 -15.38 10.81 -4.34
N LEU A 405 -15.52 9.60 -3.79
CA LEU A 405 -15.59 8.37 -4.58
C LEU A 405 -16.91 8.26 -5.39
N ASP A 406 -17.95 8.99 -5.00
CA ASP A 406 -19.29 8.95 -5.65
C ASP A 406 -19.42 9.82 -6.92
N GLY A 407 -18.45 10.71 -7.21
CA GLY A 407 -18.53 11.65 -8.34
C GLY A 407 -18.35 11.05 -9.75
N ALA A 408 -18.17 9.73 -9.87
CA ALA A 408 -17.85 9.08 -11.15
C ALA A 408 -19.07 8.52 -11.91
N ALA A 409 -20.27 8.48 -11.31
CA ALA A 409 -21.42 7.80 -11.90
C ALA A 409 -22.35 8.69 -12.77
N ASP A 410 -22.31 10.02 -12.64
CA ASP A 410 -23.39 10.89 -13.16
C ASP A 410 -23.14 11.55 -14.54
N ASN A 411 -22.00 11.33 -15.19
CA ASN A 411 -21.71 11.94 -16.51
C ASN A 411 -22.30 11.18 -17.72
N ARG A 412 -23.46 10.53 -17.60
CA ARG A 412 -24.13 9.85 -18.74
C ARG A 412 -25.40 10.51 -19.25
N ASP A 413 -25.92 11.55 -18.59
CA ASP A 413 -27.08 12.28 -19.11
C ASP A 413 -26.68 13.68 -19.56
N GLY A 414 -26.56 13.83 -20.89
CA GLY A 414 -26.32 15.11 -21.56
C GLY A 414 -27.51 16.06 -21.47
N ARG A 415 -27.71 16.67 -20.29
CA ARG A 415 -28.47 17.90 -20.11
C ARG A 415 -27.68 18.85 -19.22
N GLY A 416 -27.03 19.80 -19.87
CA GLY A 416 -26.24 20.82 -19.21
C GLY A 416 -27.11 21.77 -18.40
N ASP A 417 -26.72 21.94 -17.14
CA ASP A 417 -26.66 23.25 -16.51
C ASP A 417 -25.21 23.41 -16.03
N HIS A 418 -24.56 24.48 -16.51
CA HIS A 418 -23.20 24.85 -16.16
C HIS A 418 -23.16 25.40 -14.73
N GLU A 419 -23.06 24.52 -13.72
CA GLU A 419 -22.39 24.89 -12.47
C GLU A 419 -20.90 24.53 -12.62
N GLU A 420 -20.07 25.56 -12.70
CA GLU A 420 -18.61 25.42 -12.69
C GLU A 420 -18.20 24.64 -11.44
N ASN A 421 -17.72 23.41 -11.64
CA ASN A 421 -17.09 22.56 -10.63
C ASN A 421 -15.80 23.25 -10.13
N HIS A 422 -15.93 24.25 -9.25
CA HIS A 422 -14.81 24.70 -8.46
C HIS A 422 -14.39 23.55 -7.54
N PRO A 423 -13.11 23.13 -7.55
CA PRO A 423 -12.64 22.10 -6.64
C PRO A 423 -12.90 22.57 -5.20
N ARG A 424 -13.56 21.73 -4.40
CA ARG A 424 -13.74 21.99 -2.96
C ARG A 424 -12.35 22.14 -2.34
N CYS A 425 -11.96 23.38 -2.02
CA CYS A 425 -10.71 23.61 -1.31
C CYS A 425 -10.83 23.05 0.12
N ASN A 426 -9.70 22.68 0.71
CA ASN A 426 -9.66 22.40 2.14
C ASN A 426 -10.11 23.69 2.87
N ASP A 427 -10.88 23.59 3.97
CA ASP A 427 -11.30 24.75 4.79
C ASP A 427 -10.11 25.39 5.55
N GLY A 428 -8.89 25.14 5.08
CA GLY A 428 -7.64 25.56 5.67
C GLY A 428 -7.27 26.99 5.27
N VAL A 429 -6.74 27.74 6.24
CA VAL A 429 -6.31 29.14 6.06
C VAL A 429 -4.93 29.31 6.65
N ILE A 430 -4.00 29.85 5.86
CA ILE A 430 -2.70 30.32 6.35
C ILE A 430 -2.83 31.83 6.56
N ALA A 431 -2.91 32.25 7.82
CA ALA A 431 -3.14 33.65 8.19
C ALA A 431 -1.83 34.46 8.28
N VAL A 432 -0.74 33.82 8.69
CA VAL A 432 0.61 34.42 8.72
C VAL A 432 1.57 33.42 8.13
N ASP A 433 2.42 33.88 7.20
CA ASP A 433 3.49 33.07 6.64
C ASP A 433 4.72 33.93 6.33
N ARG A 434 5.69 33.86 7.23
CA ARG A 434 7.00 34.52 7.18
C ARG A 434 8.14 33.50 7.24
N MET A 435 7.83 32.22 7.04
CA MET A 435 8.82 31.15 7.07
C MET A 435 9.87 31.29 5.94
N ASP A 436 9.53 32.06 4.90
CA ASP A 436 10.46 32.39 3.81
C ASP A 436 11.55 33.42 4.18
N GLU A 437 11.42 34.10 5.32
CA GLU A 437 12.45 35.00 5.86
C GLU A 437 13.63 34.23 6.48
N LEU A 438 13.42 32.96 6.84
CA LEU A 438 14.45 32.09 7.42
C LEU A 438 15.28 31.39 6.35
N LYS A 439 16.50 30.96 6.73
CA LYS A 439 17.31 30.11 5.85
C LYS A 439 16.67 28.74 5.71
N LEU A 440 16.93 28.08 4.58
CA LEU A 440 16.32 26.77 4.27
C LEU A 440 16.55 25.70 5.35
N HIS A 441 17.74 25.65 5.97
CA HIS A 441 18.03 24.65 7.02
C HIS A 441 17.30 24.96 8.34
N GLU A 442 17.18 26.23 8.72
CA GLU A 442 16.41 26.67 9.89
C GLU A 442 14.92 26.34 9.67
N ARG A 443 14.40 26.64 8.48
CA ARG A 443 13.02 26.32 8.11
C ARG A 443 12.70 24.82 8.17
N ARG A 444 13.61 23.98 7.67
CA ARG A 444 13.47 22.51 7.69
C ARG A 444 13.58 21.89 9.08
N SER A 445 14.13 22.61 10.06
CA SER A 445 14.19 22.14 11.45
C SER A 445 12.87 22.33 12.21
N PHE A 446 11.91 23.06 11.64
CA PHE A 446 10.55 23.07 12.15
C PHE A 446 9.77 21.87 11.62
N LEU A 447 9.33 21.02 12.55
CA LEU A 447 8.52 19.84 12.27
C LEU A 447 7.13 20.04 12.89
N LEU A 448 6.10 19.92 12.07
CA LEU A 448 4.73 20.27 12.42
C LEU A 448 3.87 19.00 12.44
N ASP A 449 3.33 18.65 13.61
CA ASP A 449 2.40 17.54 13.74
C ASP A 449 1.01 17.92 13.19
N LEU A 450 0.49 17.08 12.29
CA LEU A 450 -0.86 17.21 11.77
C LEU A 450 -1.88 17.09 12.92
N LEU A 451 -1.78 16.00 13.68
CA LEU A 451 -2.44 15.80 14.97
C LEU A 451 -1.39 15.44 16.04
N PRO A 452 -1.14 16.33 17.03
CA PRO A 452 -0.22 16.09 18.11
C PRO A 452 -0.81 15.08 19.09
N THR A 453 0.05 14.27 19.68
CA THR A 453 -0.29 13.23 20.64
C THR A 453 0.74 13.23 21.75
N HIS A 454 0.31 12.74 22.90
CA HIS A 454 1.12 12.52 24.08
C HIS A 454 0.66 11.21 24.71
N TYR A 455 1.55 10.59 25.46
CA TYR A 455 1.30 9.28 26.06
C TYR A 455 1.43 9.39 27.57
N LEU A 456 0.55 8.71 28.29
CA LEU A 456 0.73 8.53 29.73
C LEU A 456 1.98 7.69 29.98
N SER A 457 2.94 8.23 30.73
CA SER A 457 4.27 7.61 30.94
C SER A 457 4.19 6.22 31.59
N ASN A 458 3.16 5.96 32.41
CA ASN A 458 2.84 4.65 32.97
C ASN A 458 1.49 4.11 32.46
N GLY A 459 1.01 4.64 31.34
CA GLY A 459 -0.23 4.25 30.67
C GLY A 459 -0.18 2.84 30.08
N GLU A 460 -1.34 2.35 29.63
CA GLU A 460 -1.43 1.02 29.00
C GLU A 460 -0.54 0.91 27.74
N THR A 461 -0.53 1.92 26.88
CA THR A 461 0.24 1.94 25.63
C THR A 461 1.73 1.80 25.88
N VAL A 462 2.31 2.68 26.72
CA VAL A 462 3.75 2.67 27.01
C VAL A 462 4.16 1.36 27.68
N ARG A 463 3.37 0.87 28.66
CA ARG A 463 3.66 -0.42 29.33
C ARG A 463 3.65 -1.59 28.35
N GLN A 464 2.71 -1.64 27.42
CA GLN A 464 2.60 -2.71 26.42
C GLN A 464 3.73 -2.64 25.39
N LEU A 465 4.14 -1.44 24.96
CA LEU A 465 5.27 -1.27 24.05
C LEU A 465 6.61 -1.66 24.70
N ILE A 466 6.80 -1.36 25.99
CA ILE A 466 7.98 -1.78 26.75
C ILE A 466 7.98 -3.30 26.96
N SER A 467 6.87 -3.89 27.39
CA SER A 467 6.79 -5.33 27.68
C SER A 467 6.92 -6.19 26.42
N SER A 468 6.44 -5.70 25.28
CA SER A 468 6.59 -6.32 23.95
C SER A 468 7.90 -5.98 23.24
N ASP A 469 8.70 -5.08 23.86
CA ASP A 469 10.01 -4.67 23.39
C ASP A 469 9.96 -3.96 22.01
N MET A 470 8.85 -3.27 21.78
CA MET A 470 8.55 -2.52 20.55
C MET A 470 8.92 -1.05 20.66
N ALA A 471 9.21 -0.52 21.85
CA ALA A 471 9.65 0.86 22.05
C ALA A 471 11.14 1.11 21.72
N ARG A 472 11.90 0.09 21.30
CA ARG A 472 13.38 0.12 21.15
C ARG A 472 13.94 1.20 20.22
N HIS A 473 13.17 1.62 19.21
CA HIS A 473 13.62 2.59 18.22
C HIS A 473 12.97 3.96 18.41
N MET A 474 12.35 4.19 19.57
CA MET A 474 11.73 5.45 19.89
C MET A 474 12.42 6.09 21.09
N GLU A 475 12.63 7.38 20.99
CA GLU A 475 13.06 8.21 22.11
C GLU A 475 11.89 9.09 22.54
N PHE A 476 11.72 9.23 23.86
CA PHE A 476 10.64 10.02 24.44
C PHE A 476 11.20 11.14 25.29
N GLN A 477 10.49 12.26 25.29
CA GLN A 477 10.79 13.44 26.07
C GLN A 477 9.63 13.72 27.04
N CYS A 478 9.97 14.08 28.27
CA CYS A 478 9.00 14.44 29.29
C CYS A 478 8.51 15.88 29.10
N PHE A 479 7.23 16.11 29.37
CA PHE A 479 6.72 17.48 29.44
C PHE A 479 7.24 18.16 30.71
N GLY A 480 7.74 19.39 30.56
CA GLY A 480 8.18 20.24 31.66
C GLY A 480 7.01 20.84 32.46
N GLY A 481 5.78 20.77 31.95
CA GLY A 481 4.61 21.34 32.61
C GLY A 481 3.26 20.85 32.08
N PHE A 482 2.28 20.67 32.98
CA PHE A 482 0.89 20.36 32.65
C PHE A 482 -0.10 21.25 33.45
N PHE A 483 -0.94 22.03 32.74
CA PHE A 483 -1.66 23.16 33.34
C PHE A 483 -3.08 23.34 32.81
N PHE A 484 -3.88 24.12 33.57
CA PHE A 484 -5.03 24.81 33.01
C PHE A 484 -4.63 26.22 32.57
N MET A 485 -5.06 26.62 31.37
CA MET A 485 -5.03 28.01 30.95
C MET A 485 -6.42 28.61 31.12
N ILE A 486 -6.51 29.63 31.95
CA ILE A 486 -7.78 30.24 32.37
C ILE A 486 -7.79 31.74 32.07
N PRO A 487 -8.97 32.33 31.81
CA PRO A 487 -9.08 33.78 31.66
C PRO A 487 -8.70 34.51 32.95
N SER A 488 -7.86 35.54 32.82
CA SER A 488 -7.51 36.47 33.89
C SER A 488 -8.58 37.55 34.04
N SER A 489 -8.82 38.02 35.28
CA SER A 489 -9.68 39.18 35.55
C SER A 489 -9.16 40.48 34.94
N GLU A 490 -7.86 40.56 34.66
CA GLU A 490 -7.20 41.73 34.07
C GLU A 490 -7.10 41.64 32.52
N GLY A 491 -7.68 40.59 31.93
CA GLY A 491 -7.59 40.27 30.49
C GLY A 491 -6.40 39.35 30.17
N GLY A 492 -6.54 38.49 29.16
CA GLY A 492 -5.53 37.48 28.79
C GLY A 492 -5.68 36.15 29.54
N MET A 493 -4.74 35.22 29.32
CA MET A 493 -4.76 33.88 29.91
C MET A 493 -3.63 33.65 30.89
N GLN A 494 -3.97 33.18 32.08
CA GLN A 494 -3.03 32.84 33.15
C GLN A 494 -2.87 31.31 33.27
N LEU A 495 -1.66 30.88 33.62
CA LEU A 495 -1.39 29.49 33.98
C LEU A 495 -1.88 29.17 35.40
N ARG A 496 -2.61 28.06 35.53
CA ARG A 496 -3.00 27.47 36.81
C ARG A 496 -2.47 26.05 36.89
N SER A 497 -1.61 25.78 37.87
CA SER A 497 -1.09 24.42 38.12
C SER A 497 -2.23 23.45 38.38
N ILE A 498 -2.17 22.29 37.73
CA ILE A 498 -2.98 21.13 38.08
C ILE A 498 -2.26 20.43 39.24
N PRO A 499 -2.89 20.26 40.42
CA PRO A 499 -2.23 19.63 41.55
C PRO A 499 -2.19 18.11 41.33
N LEU A 500 -1.00 17.61 40.98
CA LEU A 500 -0.74 16.21 40.65
C LEU A 500 -0.19 15.42 41.85
N SER A 501 0.23 16.10 42.92
CA SER A 501 0.68 15.47 44.17
C SER A 501 -0.17 15.89 45.37
N ARG A 502 -0.15 15.06 46.42
CA ARG A 502 -0.80 15.38 47.69
C ARG A 502 -0.33 16.73 48.24
N ALA A 503 0.98 17.00 48.19
CA ALA A 503 1.54 18.26 48.66
C ALA A 503 0.96 19.46 47.88
N GLN A 504 0.90 19.34 46.55
CA GLN A 504 0.31 20.36 45.69
C GLN A 504 -1.17 20.59 45.99
N VAL A 505 -1.98 19.52 46.14
CA VAL A 505 -3.41 19.63 46.50
C VAL A 505 -3.60 20.48 47.77
N PHE A 506 -2.75 20.30 48.79
CA PHE A 506 -2.83 21.08 50.02
C PHE A 506 -2.30 22.51 49.86
N ALA A 507 -1.30 22.74 49.02
CA ALA A 507 -0.74 24.06 48.72
C ALA A 507 -1.65 24.94 47.84
N THR A 508 -2.52 24.34 47.02
CA THR A 508 -3.37 25.06 46.06
C THR A 508 -4.36 26.03 46.72
N ASN A 509 -4.41 27.30 46.27
CA ASN A 509 -5.29 28.33 46.85
C ASN A 509 -6.69 28.42 46.21
N HIS A 510 -6.92 27.79 45.06
CA HIS A 510 -8.20 27.87 44.33
C HIS A 510 -9.19 26.74 44.67
N MET A 511 -9.00 26.05 45.81
CA MET A 511 -9.89 24.99 46.32
C MET A 511 -10.16 25.17 47.81
N SER A 512 -11.41 24.99 48.25
CA SER A 512 -11.74 25.05 49.67
C SER A 512 -11.17 23.84 50.44
N PRO A 513 -10.85 23.97 51.75
CA PRO A 513 -10.35 22.85 52.55
C PRO A 513 -11.29 21.63 52.57
N LEU A 514 -12.60 21.85 52.48
CA LEU A 514 -13.59 20.77 52.40
C LEU A 514 -13.47 20.01 51.07
N GLN A 515 -13.35 20.74 49.95
CA GLN A 515 -13.18 20.15 48.63
C GLN A 515 -11.86 19.38 48.53
N LYS A 516 -10.77 19.90 49.09
CA LYS A 516 -9.48 19.18 49.19
C LYS A 516 -9.62 17.84 49.93
N ARG A 517 -10.37 17.80 51.04
CA ARG A 517 -10.62 16.56 51.80
C ARG A 517 -11.45 15.55 51.01
N ARG A 518 -12.47 16.01 50.29
CA ARG A 518 -13.31 15.16 49.43
C ARG A 518 -12.52 14.59 48.25
N LEU A 519 -11.73 15.43 47.59
CA LEU A 519 -10.80 15.03 46.54
C LEU A 519 -9.85 13.94 47.02
N MET A 520 -9.18 14.16 48.16
CA MET A 520 -8.25 13.16 48.70
C MET A 520 -8.93 11.86 49.13
N LYS A 521 -10.23 11.87 49.43
CA LYS A 521 -10.98 10.63 49.65
C LYS A 521 -11.13 9.86 48.34
N PHE A 522 -11.54 10.53 47.27
CA PHE A 522 -11.65 9.92 45.94
C PHE A 522 -10.30 9.40 45.44
N VAL A 523 -9.23 10.20 45.51
CA VAL A 523 -7.87 9.78 45.09
C VAL A 523 -7.42 8.52 45.85
N LYS A 524 -7.70 8.42 47.16
CA LYS A 524 -7.39 7.21 47.93
C LYS A 524 -8.17 5.98 47.49
N ASP A 525 -9.41 6.15 47.05
CA ASP A 525 -10.23 5.02 46.61
C ASP A 525 -9.86 4.58 45.17
N VAL A 526 -9.39 5.50 44.32
CA VAL A 526 -8.85 5.19 42.97
C VAL A 526 -7.43 4.62 43.04
N GLU A 527 -6.63 5.14 43.96
CA GLU A 527 -5.20 4.87 44.11
C GLU A 527 -4.90 4.39 45.53
N ALA A 528 -5.59 3.33 45.94
CA ALA A 528 -5.45 2.71 47.26
C ALA A 528 -4.00 2.36 47.69
N PRO A 529 -3.00 2.14 46.79
CA PRO A 529 -1.63 1.86 47.21
C PRO A 529 -0.65 3.05 47.15
N LEU A 530 -1.06 4.28 46.81
CA LEU A 530 -0.10 5.41 46.69
C LEU A 530 0.66 5.71 48.00
N ALA A 531 0.03 5.51 49.15
CA ALA A 531 0.67 5.69 50.46
C ALA A 531 1.81 4.67 50.71
N GLU A 532 1.74 3.48 50.10
CA GLU A 532 2.75 2.42 50.24
C GLU A 532 3.82 2.52 49.15
N GLN A 533 3.48 2.90 47.92
CA GLN A 533 4.44 3.11 46.83
C GLN A 533 5.38 4.30 47.09
N LEU A 534 4.89 5.40 47.65
CA LEU A 534 5.74 6.53 48.07
C LEU A 534 6.66 6.17 49.24
N HIS A 535 6.27 5.23 50.10
CA HIS A 535 7.13 4.69 51.17
C HIS A 535 8.13 3.65 50.67
N ALA A 536 7.81 2.90 49.61
CA ALA A 536 8.72 1.94 48.99
C ALA A 536 9.81 2.61 48.14
N LEU A 537 9.48 3.68 47.40
CA LEU A 537 10.43 4.44 46.58
C LEU A 537 11.43 5.26 47.40
N THR A 538 11.16 5.47 48.69
CA THR A 538 12.06 6.16 49.64
C THR A 538 12.84 5.19 50.53
N ALA A 539 12.66 3.87 50.38
CA ALA A 539 13.41 2.86 51.09
C ALA A 539 14.69 2.50 50.30
N ASP A 540 15.84 2.52 50.99
CA ASP A 540 17.16 2.22 50.44
C ASP A 540 17.21 0.83 49.77
N VAL A 541 18.01 0.69 48.71
CA VAL A 541 18.06 -0.45 47.75
C VAL A 541 18.69 -1.71 48.36
N GLY A 542 18.12 -2.24 49.44
CA GLY A 542 18.77 -3.27 50.25
C GLY A 542 17.94 -4.48 50.70
N ASP A 543 16.66 -4.63 50.34
CA ASP A 543 15.86 -5.76 50.84
C ASP A 543 14.80 -6.27 49.84
N ASP A 544 15.20 -7.22 49.00
CA ASP A 544 14.40 -7.79 47.89
C ASP A 544 13.11 -8.51 48.33
N SER A 545 12.98 -8.88 49.61
CA SER A 545 11.84 -9.68 50.10
C SER A 545 10.59 -8.86 50.48
N LEU A 546 10.72 -7.55 50.70
CA LEU A 546 9.61 -6.65 51.07
C LEU A 546 8.91 -6.02 49.84
N SER A 547 9.60 -5.98 48.71
CA SER A 547 9.13 -5.39 47.44
C SER A 547 8.00 -6.19 46.79
N GLU A 548 8.15 -7.52 46.68
CA GLU A 548 7.17 -8.40 46.01
C GLU A 548 5.84 -8.48 46.79
N ALA A 549 5.90 -8.54 48.12
CA ALA A 549 4.72 -8.50 48.99
C ALA A 549 3.99 -7.14 48.95
N ALA A 550 4.73 -6.03 48.80
CA ALA A 550 4.14 -4.71 48.61
C ALA A 550 3.49 -4.57 47.23
N LEU A 551 4.12 -5.13 46.19
CA LEU A 551 3.56 -5.16 44.83
C LEU A 551 2.27 -5.99 44.76
N GLU A 552 2.24 -7.15 45.43
CA GLU A 552 1.05 -8.00 45.48
C GLU A 552 -0.08 -7.36 46.29
N ARG A 553 0.22 -6.71 47.43
CA ARG A 553 -0.76 -5.90 48.18
C ARG A 553 -1.32 -4.76 47.32
N SER A 554 -0.46 -4.08 46.56
CA SER A 554 -0.87 -3.04 45.62
C SER A 554 -1.77 -3.59 44.51
N ARG A 555 -1.50 -4.80 44.00
CA ARG A 555 -2.31 -5.46 42.99
C ARG A 555 -3.70 -5.82 43.53
N ILE A 556 -3.76 -6.41 44.72
CA ILE A 556 -5.03 -6.73 45.40
C ILE A 556 -5.86 -5.47 45.64
N ALA A 557 -5.25 -4.42 46.18
CA ALA A 557 -5.92 -3.15 46.44
C ALA A 557 -6.46 -2.50 45.15
N SER A 558 -5.71 -2.60 44.04
CA SER A 558 -6.18 -2.13 42.73
C SER A 558 -7.37 -2.93 42.21
N GLU A 559 -7.42 -4.24 42.41
CA GLU A 559 -8.55 -5.09 42.00
C GLU A 559 -9.79 -4.85 42.87
N GLU A 560 -9.62 -4.66 44.18
CA GLU A 560 -10.69 -4.27 45.09
C GLU A 560 -11.30 -2.90 44.70
N ALA A 561 -10.47 -1.92 44.35
CA ALA A 561 -10.91 -0.63 43.86
C ALA A 561 -11.73 -0.76 42.56
N LYS A 562 -11.23 -1.54 41.58
CA LYS A 562 -11.96 -1.82 40.33
C LYS A 562 -13.33 -2.44 40.59
N LEU A 563 -13.42 -3.42 41.49
CA LEU A 563 -14.69 -4.06 41.88
C LEU A 563 -15.65 -3.05 42.52
N MET A 564 -15.16 -2.18 43.40
CA MET A 564 -15.96 -1.13 44.03
C MET A 564 -16.58 -0.18 42.99
N PHE A 565 -15.79 0.29 42.02
CA PHE A 565 -16.29 1.18 40.97
C PHE A 565 -17.21 0.44 39.99
N ALA A 566 -16.93 -0.82 39.67
CA ALA A 566 -17.82 -1.63 38.83
C ALA A 566 -19.20 -1.84 39.48
N GLN A 567 -19.26 -2.05 40.79
CA GLN A 567 -20.52 -2.11 41.54
C GLN A 567 -21.28 -0.78 41.50
N GLU A 568 -20.58 0.33 41.73
CA GLU A 568 -21.18 1.67 41.67
C GLU A 568 -21.81 1.96 40.30
N ILE A 569 -21.12 1.59 39.23
CA ILE A 569 -21.60 1.77 37.85
C ILE A 569 -22.79 0.85 37.55
N HIS A 570 -22.79 -0.37 38.08
CA HIS A 570 -23.93 -1.28 37.94
C HIS A 570 -25.20 -0.73 38.60
N GLU A 571 -25.06 -0.10 39.78
CA GLU A 571 -26.18 0.56 40.48
C GLU A 571 -26.63 1.85 39.78
N HIS A 572 -25.72 2.52 39.06
CA HIS A 572 -25.94 3.82 38.42
C HIS A 572 -25.44 3.86 36.95
N PRO A 573 -26.04 3.10 36.01
CA PRO A 573 -25.48 2.87 34.67
C PRO A 573 -25.53 4.07 33.71
N ASN A 574 -26.27 5.13 34.05
CA ASN A 574 -26.46 6.31 33.21
C ASN A 574 -25.69 7.55 33.72
N GLU A 575 -24.86 7.40 34.75
CA GLU A 575 -24.03 8.47 35.28
C GLU A 575 -22.72 8.59 34.48
N THR A 576 -22.22 9.81 34.28
CA THR A 576 -20.83 10.05 33.83
C THR A 576 -19.88 10.06 35.03
N LEU A 577 -18.56 10.04 34.77
CA LEU A 577 -17.54 10.17 35.80
C LEU A 577 -17.77 11.41 36.68
N SER A 578 -17.95 12.59 36.07
CA SER A 578 -18.29 13.81 36.83
C SER A 578 -19.48 13.63 37.78
N THR A 579 -20.60 13.09 37.29
CA THR A 579 -21.81 12.94 38.10
C THR A 579 -21.65 11.92 39.23
N MET A 580 -20.93 10.81 38.97
CA MET A 580 -20.61 9.82 39.99
C MET A 580 -19.74 10.43 41.09
N ILE A 581 -18.72 11.21 40.71
CA ILE A 581 -17.82 11.86 41.67
C ILE A 581 -18.59 12.88 42.53
N GLU A 582 -19.43 13.70 41.91
CA GLU A 582 -20.28 14.66 42.61
C GLU A 582 -21.23 13.96 43.59
N ARG A 583 -21.91 12.88 43.18
CA ARG A 583 -22.86 12.14 44.03
C ARG A 583 -22.17 11.39 45.16
N LYS A 584 -21.16 10.58 44.86
CA LYS A 584 -20.52 9.66 45.82
C LYS A 584 -19.55 10.36 46.77
N TYR A 585 -18.82 11.36 46.28
CA TYR A 585 -17.76 12.03 47.05
C TYR A 585 -18.07 13.50 47.38
N GLY A 586 -19.04 14.12 46.70
CA GLY A 586 -19.38 15.53 46.89
C GLY A 586 -18.30 16.49 46.36
N VAL A 587 -17.41 16.04 45.48
CA VAL A 587 -16.38 16.89 44.87
C VAL A 587 -17.04 17.74 43.78
N SER A 588 -16.86 19.06 43.80
CA SER A 588 -17.52 19.97 42.85
C SER A 588 -16.68 21.20 42.53
N GLY A 589 -17.06 21.92 41.47
CA GLY A 589 -16.36 23.11 40.98
C GLY A 589 -14.93 22.80 40.56
N ALA A 590 -13.98 23.68 40.90
CA ALA A 590 -12.56 23.52 40.51
C ALA A 590 -11.95 22.16 40.92
N ALA A 591 -12.42 21.55 42.01
CA ALA A 591 -11.92 20.23 42.43
C ALA A 591 -12.37 19.10 41.49
N LEU A 592 -13.57 19.22 40.92
CA LEU A 592 -14.08 18.29 39.92
C LEU A 592 -13.32 18.48 38.60
N ASP A 593 -13.15 19.73 38.17
CA ASP A 593 -12.42 20.07 36.95
C ASP A 593 -10.98 19.55 36.96
N ILE A 594 -10.32 19.58 38.12
CA ILE A 594 -8.97 18.99 38.29
C ILE A 594 -8.99 17.49 38.06
N VAL A 595 -9.94 16.76 38.64
CA VAL A 595 -9.98 15.30 38.54
C VAL A 595 -10.37 14.85 37.15
N THR A 596 -11.34 15.52 36.54
CA THR A 596 -11.86 15.14 35.23
C THR A 596 -11.08 15.78 34.09
N LEU A 597 -10.03 16.56 34.41
CA LEU A 597 -9.23 17.36 33.47
C LEU A 597 -10.12 18.21 32.56
N LEU A 598 -10.98 19.05 33.14
CA LEU A 598 -12.02 19.81 32.43
C LEU A 598 -12.93 18.89 31.61
N ARG A 599 -13.37 17.79 32.24
CA ARG A 599 -14.21 16.74 31.65
C ARG A 599 -13.59 16.00 30.46
N GLN A 600 -12.31 16.17 30.17
CA GLN A 600 -11.62 15.36 29.16
C GLN A 600 -11.53 13.88 29.55
N LEU A 601 -11.67 13.55 30.84
CA LEU A 601 -11.78 12.16 31.30
C LEU A 601 -13.23 11.67 31.40
N ASP A 602 -14.23 12.52 31.16
CA ASP A 602 -15.62 12.07 31.10
C ASP A 602 -15.87 11.36 29.77
N THR A 603 -16.09 10.05 29.83
CA THR A 603 -16.54 9.27 28.68
C THR A 603 -18.06 9.12 28.69
N GLN A 604 -18.61 8.34 27.75
CA GLN A 604 -20.03 7.98 27.80
C GLN A 604 -20.34 7.22 29.10
N PRO A 605 -21.59 7.27 29.61
CA PRO A 605 -21.95 6.59 30.86
C PRO A 605 -21.56 5.10 30.93
N VAL A 606 -21.53 4.42 29.78
CA VAL A 606 -21.13 3.00 29.69
C VAL A 606 -19.64 2.76 29.95
N ASP A 607 -18.80 3.79 29.87
CA ASP A 607 -17.34 3.71 29.92
C ASP A 607 -16.75 4.35 31.20
N VAL A 608 -17.57 4.65 32.21
CA VAL A 608 -17.11 5.31 33.45
C VAL A 608 -15.99 4.54 34.16
N LEU A 609 -16.00 3.21 34.09
CA LEU A 609 -14.93 2.40 34.69
C LEU A 609 -13.59 2.69 34.01
N HIS A 610 -13.61 2.87 32.70
CA HIS A 610 -12.43 3.25 31.93
C HIS A 610 -12.00 4.68 32.26
N SER A 611 -12.94 5.62 32.47
CA SER A 611 -12.61 6.96 32.96
C SER A 611 -11.92 6.96 34.33
N VAL A 612 -12.37 6.11 35.26
CA VAL A 612 -11.71 5.92 36.57
C VAL A 612 -10.29 5.36 36.38
N GLU A 613 -10.12 4.42 35.46
CA GLU A 613 -8.82 3.85 35.12
C GLU A 613 -7.89 4.89 34.47
N LEU A 614 -8.40 5.79 33.62
CA LEU A 614 -7.63 6.90 33.07
C LEU A 614 -7.17 7.87 34.16
N VAL A 615 -8.05 8.21 35.13
CA VAL A 615 -7.65 9.00 36.31
C VAL A 615 -6.52 8.31 37.07
N ARG A 616 -6.64 6.99 37.29
CA ARG A 616 -5.58 6.19 37.94
C ARG A 616 -4.28 6.22 37.14
N GLN A 617 -4.33 6.11 35.82
CA GLN A 617 -3.16 6.16 34.96
C GLN A 617 -2.50 7.55 34.96
N VAL A 618 -3.28 8.63 34.96
CA VAL A 618 -2.76 10.00 35.14
C VAL A 618 -1.99 10.10 36.46
N LEU A 619 -2.58 9.66 37.57
CA LEU A 619 -1.93 9.73 38.89
C LEU A 619 -0.64 8.88 38.96
N THR A 620 -0.71 7.63 38.50
CA THR A 620 0.42 6.68 38.53
C THR A 620 1.52 6.97 37.50
N SER A 621 1.28 7.89 36.57
CA SER A 621 2.27 8.36 35.59
C SER A 621 3.12 9.52 36.12
N VAL A 622 2.65 10.22 37.15
CA VAL A 622 3.43 11.29 37.80
C VAL A 622 4.64 10.69 38.50
N GLY A 623 5.83 11.25 38.28
CA GLY A 623 7.10 10.75 38.83
C GLY A 623 7.72 9.61 38.02
N ALA A 624 6.99 8.99 37.09
CA ALA A 624 7.58 8.01 36.20
C ALA A 624 8.66 8.67 35.32
N PHE A 625 9.78 7.99 35.15
CA PHE A 625 11.00 8.52 34.49
C PHE A 625 11.54 9.83 35.10
N GLY A 626 11.17 10.16 36.34
CA GLY A 626 11.61 11.38 37.03
C GLY A 626 10.85 12.65 36.66
N SER A 627 9.78 12.55 35.85
CA SER A 627 8.98 13.70 35.42
C SER A 627 7.97 14.17 36.48
N MET A 628 7.73 15.47 36.56
CA MET A 628 6.64 16.06 37.37
C MET A 628 5.28 16.05 36.67
N THR A 629 5.24 15.65 35.40
CA THR A 629 4.03 15.54 34.59
C THR A 629 3.77 14.07 34.23
N PRO A 630 2.50 13.68 33.99
CA PRO A 630 2.17 12.30 33.66
C PRO A 630 2.42 11.96 32.18
N PHE A 631 2.86 12.92 31.37
CA PHE A 631 2.90 12.78 29.93
C PHE A 631 4.33 12.74 29.39
N ILE A 632 4.50 11.96 28.33
CA ILE A 632 5.67 11.94 27.47
C ILE A 632 5.25 12.10 26.01
N GLN A 633 6.16 12.56 25.17
CA GLN A 633 5.97 12.61 23.72
C GLN A 633 7.20 12.05 23.01
N PRO A 634 7.05 11.45 21.83
CA PRO A 634 8.19 11.04 21.02
C PRO A 634 9.04 12.26 20.61
N ALA A 635 10.36 12.07 20.54
CA ALA A 635 11.21 12.98 19.79
C ALA A 635 10.79 12.97 18.30
N TYR A 636 11.10 14.03 17.55
CA TYR A 636 10.75 14.19 16.13
C TYR A 636 9.25 14.24 15.78
N GLY A 637 8.35 14.16 16.77
CA GLY A 637 6.91 14.34 16.58
C GLY A 637 6.12 13.02 16.51
N THR A 638 4.82 13.14 16.26
CA THR A 638 3.87 12.03 16.45
C THR A 638 3.99 10.88 15.46
N SER A 639 4.59 11.13 14.30
CA SER A 639 4.77 10.13 13.24
C SER A 639 5.74 9.01 13.61
N GLU A 640 6.58 9.19 14.62
CA GLU A 640 7.55 8.18 15.05
C GLU A 640 6.88 6.88 15.52
N MET A 641 5.69 6.97 16.14
CA MET A 641 5.00 5.79 16.62
C MET A 641 4.51 4.89 15.46
N PRO A 642 3.71 5.38 14.49
CA PRO A 642 3.35 4.58 13.32
C PRO A 642 4.56 4.09 12.53
N GLN A 643 5.59 4.92 12.32
CA GLN A 643 6.78 4.54 11.58
C GLN A 643 7.57 3.42 12.28
N ASN A 644 7.73 3.51 13.59
CA ASN A 644 8.37 2.46 14.38
C ASN A 644 7.57 1.14 14.30
N MET A 645 6.24 1.20 14.38
CA MET A 645 5.41 0.00 14.24
C MET A 645 5.52 -0.61 12.84
N CYS A 646 5.53 0.20 11.79
CA CYS A 646 5.79 -0.25 10.42
C CYS A 646 7.18 -0.91 10.29
N ARG A 647 8.21 -0.32 10.91
CA ARG A 647 9.56 -0.91 10.96
C ARG A 647 9.56 -2.26 11.66
N VAL A 648 8.91 -2.38 12.82
CA VAL A 648 8.78 -3.65 13.54
C VAL A 648 8.10 -4.69 12.65
N ALA A 649 6.99 -4.35 11.99
CA ALA A 649 6.31 -5.25 11.08
C ALA A 649 7.22 -5.72 9.93
N ALA A 650 7.98 -4.81 9.32
CA ALA A 650 8.89 -5.11 8.21
C ALA A 650 10.03 -6.06 8.62
N VAL A 651 10.57 -5.93 9.84
CA VAL A 651 11.55 -6.87 10.41
C VAL A 651 10.98 -8.30 10.48
N TRP A 652 9.67 -8.42 10.66
CA TRP A 652 8.93 -9.68 10.69
C TRP A 652 8.24 -10.01 9.35
N ASP A 653 8.87 -9.63 8.23
CA ASP A 653 8.49 -10.01 6.86
C ASP A 653 7.14 -9.42 6.37
N ALA A 654 6.67 -8.33 6.98
CA ALA A 654 5.60 -7.53 6.38
C ALA A 654 6.14 -6.75 5.17
N THR A 655 5.41 -6.79 4.06
CA THR A 655 5.74 -6.03 2.85
C THR A 655 5.00 -4.68 2.85
N PHE A 656 5.73 -3.59 2.64
CA PHE A 656 5.16 -2.23 2.59
C PHE A 656 5.16 -1.68 1.16
N VAL A 657 4.05 -1.06 0.75
CA VAL A 657 3.91 -0.40 -0.55
C VAL A 657 3.24 0.95 -0.39
N LEU A 658 4.04 2.02 -0.41
CA LEU A 658 3.54 3.39 -0.48
C LEU A 658 3.17 3.76 -1.93
N ARG A 659 2.42 4.85 -2.12
CA ARG A 659 1.92 5.32 -3.41
C ARG A 659 1.04 4.30 -4.15
N ARG A 660 0.49 3.31 -3.45
CA ARG A 660 -0.53 2.38 -3.98
C ARG A 660 -1.61 2.11 -2.95
N SER A 661 -2.85 2.12 -3.39
CA SER A 661 -3.98 1.74 -2.56
C SER A 661 -4.66 0.48 -3.08
N LEU A 662 -5.49 -0.11 -2.24
CA LEU A 662 -6.34 -1.24 -2.58
C LEU A 662 -7.56 -0.76 -3.38
N PHE A 663 -7.97 -1.58 -4.33
CA PHE A 663 -9.16 -1.43 -5.13
C PHE A 663 -10.01 -2.68 -5.03
N LEU A 664 -11.32 -2.48 -5.08
CA LEU A 664 -12.18 -3.62 -5.34
C LEU A 664 -11.94 -4.16 -6.74
N PRO A 665 -11.98 -5.49 -6.91
CA PRO A 665 -12.00 -6.07 -8.24
C PRO A 665 -13.20 -5.50 -9.01
N CYS A 666 -12.93 -4.92 -10.17
CA CYS A 666 -13.93 -4.92 -11.23
C CYS A 666 -14.28 -6.39 -11.43
N CYS A 667 -15.54 -6.78 -11.23
CA CYS A 667 -16.01 -8.16 -11.22
C CYS A 667 -15.73 -8.89 -12.55
N HIS A 668 -14.49 -9.33 -12.75
CA HIS A 668 -14.14 -10.34 -13.73
C HIS A 668 -14.50 -11.68 -13.10
N ARG A 669 -15.68 -12.16 -13.49
CA ARG A 669 -16.17 -13.53 -13.24
C ARG A 669 -15.21 -14.54 -13.87
N GLU A 670 -14.11 -14.84 -13.20
CA GLU A 670 -13.23 -15.93 -13.62
C GLU A 670 -13.87 -17.28 -13.26
N LYS A 671 -14.10 -18.08 -14.29
CA LYS A 671 -14.56 -19.47 -14.20
C LYS A 671 -13.44 -20.45 -14.59
N SER A 672 -12.18 -20.15 -14.28
CA SER A 672 -11.12 -21.15 -14.46
C SER A 672 -11.07 -22.06 -13.23
N ALA A 673 -11.25 -23.36 -13.45
CA ALA A 673 -11.48 -24.36 -12.39
C ALA A 673 -10.23 -24.72 -11.55
N VAL A 674 -9.07 -24.07 -11.80
CA VAL A 674 -7.77 -24.52 -11.28
C VAL A 674 -7.24 -23.67 -10.11
N ASP A 675 -7.70 -22.43 -9.92
CA ASP A 675 -7.22 -21.52 -8.84
C ASP A 675 -8.32 -21.15 -7.82
N ARG A 676 -9.25 -22.08 -7.57
CA ARG A 676 -10.45 -21.90 -6.72
C ARG A 676 -10.20 -21.77 -5.21
N SER A 677 -8.98 -21.52 -4.73
CA SER A 677 -8.67 -21.72 -3.29
C SER A 677 -8.54 -20.46 -2.44
N THR A 678 -8.21 -19.29 -3.01
CA THR A 678 -7.88 -18.10 -2.19
C THR A 678 -8.51 -16.83 -2.76
N PRO A 679 -9.27 -16.05 -1.96
CA PRO A 679 -9.80 -14.75 -2.39
C PRO A 679 -8.67 -13.80 -2.82
N SER A 680 -9.01 -12.78 -3.62
CA SER A 680 -8.03 -11.78 -4.07
C SER A 680 -8.60 -10.37 -4.08
N ILE A 681 -7.73 -9.38 -3.93
CA ILE A 681 -8.03 -7.96 -4.04
C ILE A 681 -7.14 -7.32 -5.12
N GLU A 682 -7.62 -6.26 -5.78
CA GLU A 682 -6.86 -5.52 -6.80
C GLU A 682 -6.13 -4.35 -6.15
N MET A 683 -4.97 -3.96 -6.68
CA MET A 683 -4.25 -2.75 -6.28
C MET A 683 -4.44 -1.63 -7.31
N SER A 684 -4.05 -0.39 -6.98
CA SER A 684 -4.16 0.78 -7.87
C SER A 684 -3.44 0.62 -9.22
N ASN A 685 -2.45 -0.27 -9.27
CA ASN A 685 -1.72 -0.66 -10.47
C ASN A 685 -2.34 -1.87 -11.22
N ARG A 686 -3.58 -2.26 -10.87
CA ARG A 686 -4.32 -3.42 -11.41
C ARG A 686 -3.75 -4.80 -11.07
N GLN A 687 -2.67 -4.88 -10.30
CA GLN A 687 -2.17 -6.16 -9.84
C GLN A 687 -3.16 -6.79 -8.87
N ARG A 688 -3.42 -8.10 -9.03
CA ARG A 688 -4.22 -8.86 -8.06
C ARG A 688 -3.31 -9.45 -7.00
N VAL A 689 -3.78 -9.40 -5.77
CA VAL A 689 -3.11 -9.93 -4.58
C VAL A 689 -4.04 -10.92 -3.91
N LYS A 690 -3.58 -12.15 -3.69
CA LYS A 690 -4.33 -13.19 -3.00
C LYS A 690 -4.28 -12.93 -1.50
N THR A 691 -5.44 -12.86 -0.85
CA THR A 691 -5.58 -12.61 0.59
C THR A 691 -6.90 -13.11 1.14
N LYS A 692 -6.93 -13.45 2.44
CA LYS A 692 -8.16 -13.85 3.13
C LYS A 692 -8.85 -12.68 3.81
N VAL A 693 -8.08 -11.77 4.38
CA VAL A 693 -8.58 -10.66 5.20
C VAL A 693 -7.98 -9.34 4.70
N VAL A 694 -8.81 -8.31 4.62
CA VAL A 694 -8.40 -6.96 4.25
C VAL A 694 -8.84 -5.98 5.34
N LEU A 695 -7.89 -5.23 5.89
CA LEU A 695 -8.14 -4.16 6.85
C LEU A 695 -8.21 -2.83 6.11
N VAL A 696 -9.28 -2.06 6.32
CA VAL A 696 -9.47 -0.74 5.71
C VAL A 696 -9.97 0.26 6.73
N PRO A 697 -9.70 1.57 6.57
CA PRO A 697 -10.33 2.59 7.39
C PRO A 697 -11.85 2.46 7.34
N ARG A 698 -12.53 2.61 8.48
CA ARG A 698 -13.98 2.38 8.61
C ARG A 698 -14.81 3.27 7.68
N THR A 699 -14.31 4.47 7.40
CA THR A 699 -14.90 5.44 6.48
C THR A 699 -14.84 4.98 5.02
N LEU A 700 -13.90 4.08 4.68
CA LEU A 700 -13.79 3.50 3.34
C LEU A 700 -14.51 2.15 3.19
N ALA A 701 -14.94 1.53 4.29
CA ALA A 701 -15.44 0.15 4.27
C ALA A 701 -16.66 -0.06 3.37
N SER A 702 -17.56 0.91 3.28
CA SER A 702 -18.73 0.86 2.40
C SER A 702 -18.33 0.75 0.92
N HIS A 703 -17.24 1.42 0.52
CA HIS A 703 -16.70 1.32 -0.83
C HIS A 703 -16.23 -0.09 -1.16
N PHE A 704 -15.70 -0.83 -0.17
CA PHE A 704 -15.30 -2.23 -0.34
C PHE A 704 -16.47 -3.22 -0.23
N LEU A 705 -17.64 -2.81 0.28
CA LEU A 705 -18.80 -3.69 0.49
C LEU A 705 -19.94 -3.48 -0.53
N ALA A 706 -20.03 -2.33 -1.20
CA ALA A 706 -21.18 -1.95 -2.03
C ALA A 706 -21.28 -2.68 -3.39
N SER A 707 -20.27 -3.45 -3.82
CA SER A 707 -20.24 -4.06 -5.16
C SER A 707 -20.78 -5.50 -5.23
N SER A 708 -21.04 -6.16 -4.09
CA SER A 708 -21.55 -7.54 -4.06
C SER A 708 -23.04 -7.67 -4.40
N SER A 709 -23.77 -6.56 -4.56
CA SER A 709 -25.23 -6.55 -4.78
C SER A 709 -25.71 -6.05 -6.16
N SER A 710 -24.83 -5.57 -7.06
CA SER A 710 -25.25 -4.86 -8.28
C SER A 710 -25.30 -5.69 -9.57
N SER A 711 -25.65 -6.99 -9.50
CA SER A 711 -25.86 -7.80 -10.72
C SER A 711 -26.98 -8.85 -10.66
N SER A 712 -28.20 -8.46 -10.31
CA SER A 712 -29.39 -9.26 -10.66
C SER A 712 -30.55 -8.39 -11.14
N SER A 713 -30.75 -8.35 -12.45
CA SER A 713 -32.00 -7.92 -13.07
C SER A 713 -33.05 -9.04 -12.96
N PHE A 714 -33.56 -9.31 -11.76
CA PHE A 714 -34.79 -10.09 -11.53
C PHE A 714 -35.43 -9.66 -10.20
N SER A 715 -36.77 -9.65 -10.17
CA SER A 715 -37.72 -9.11 -9.19
C SER A 715 -37.32 -9.06 -7.70
N PRO A 716 -37.86 -8.09 -6.92
CA PRO A 716 -37.44 -7.81 -5.56
C PRO A 716 -37.84 -8.93 -4.60
N ALA A 717 -36.85 -9.52 -3.93
CA ALA A 717 -37.02 -10.25 -2.67
C ALA A 717 -37.02 -9.24 -1.49
N PRO A 718 -37.61 -9.58 -0.32
CA PRO A 718 -38.12 -8.59 0.62
C PRO A 718 -37.03 -7.77 1.35
N ALA A 719 -37.44 -6.55 1.69
CA ALA A 719 -36.69 -5.39 2.18
C ALA A 719 -35.98 -5.52 3.54
N GLU A 720 -35.15 -6.55 3.77
CA GLU A 720 -34.40 -6.68 5.04
C GLU A 720 -32.87 -6.50 4.91
N ALA A 721 -32.28 -6.53 3.70
CA ALA A 721 -30.83 -6.34 3.50
C ALA A 721 -30.40 -4.95 3.01
N LEU A 722 -31.32 -4.16 2.45
CA LEU A 722 -31.04 -2.82 1.89
C LEU A 722 -31.12 -1.68 2.93
N THR A 723 -31.66 -1.94 4.12
CA THR A 723 -31.79 -0.95 5.20
C THR A 723 -30.53 -0.81 6.05
N VAL A 724 -29.57 -1.75 5.95
CA VAL A 724 -28.35 -1.78 6.78
C VAL A 724 -27.26 -0.83 6.24
N THR A 725 -27.17 -0.62 4.94
CA THR A 725 -26.11 0.22 4.32
C THR A 725 -26.37 1.73 4.48
N GLU A 726 -27.61 2.20 4.33
CA GLU A 726 -27.95 3.62 4.57
C GLU A 726 -27.89 4.00 6.06
N HIS A 727 -28.32 3.11 6.97
CA HIS A 727 -28.19 3.34 8.41
C HIS A 727 -26.72 3.33 8.86
N ASN A 728 -25.87 2.46 8.30
CA ASN A 728 -24.44 2.45 8.62
C ASN A 728 -23.73 3.71 8.08
N ASN A 729 -23.99 4.14 6.84
CA ASN A 729 -23.36 5.37 6.32
C ASN A 729 -23.78 6.60 7.13
N ASN A 730 -25.07 6.74 7.46
CA ASN A 730 -25.54 7.84 8.31
C ASN A 730 -24.96 7.77 9.73
N ASN A 731 -24.78 6.58 10.31
CA ASN A 731 -24.13 6.41 11.61
C ASN A 731 -22.62 6.68 11.57
N ILE A 732 -21.92 6.30 10.49
CA ILE A 732 -20.50 6.57 10.29
C ILE A 732 -20.28 8.09 10.15
N ILE A 733 -21.09 8.77 9.33
CA ILE A 733 -21.04 10.23 9.18
C ILE A 733 -21.40 10.93 10.50
N ASN A 734 -22.45 10.47 11.20
CA ASN A 734 -22.83 11.04 12.49
C ASN A 734 -21.83 10.77 13.61
N ASN A 735 -20.95 9.76 13.49
CA ASN A 735 -19.89 9.43 14.45
C ASN A 735 -18.47 9.71 13.93
N GLU A 736 -18.32 10.49 12.86
CA GLU A 736 -17.01 10.87 12.33
C GLU A 736 -16.26 11.74 13.36
N VAL A 737 -15.02 11.35 13.65
CA VAL A 737 -14.12 12.13 14.51
C VAL A 737 -13.43 13.21 13.68
N ARG A 738 -13.43 14.44 14.20
CA ARG A 738 -12.86 15.62 13.53
C ARG A 738 -12.28 16.61 14.52
N PHE A 739 -11.13 17.17 14.18
CA PHE A 739 -10.39 18.09 15.03
C PHE A 739 -10.11 19.41 14.32
N SER A 740 -10.46 20.52 14.97
CA SER A 740 -10.06 21.85 14.55
C SER A 740 -8.64 22.09 15.03
N ARG A 741 -7.77 22.55 14.13
CA ARG A 741 -6.34 22.75 14.38
C ARG A 741 -5.96 24.20 14.14
N VAL A 742 -5.09 24.73 15.00
CA VAL A 742 -4.27 25.92 14.72
C VAL A 742 -2.82 25.57 15.04
N ILE A 743 -1.92 25.83 14.10
CA ILE A 743 -0.47 25.68 14.28
C ILE A 743 0.16 27.06 14.26
N MET A 744 0.98 27.34 15.27
CA MET A 744 1.68 28.59 15.46
C MET A 744 3.19 28.31 15.55
N VAL A 745 3.99 28.93 14.68
CA VAL A 745 5.46 28.88 14.75
C VAL A 745 5.98 30.26 15.14
N ALA A 746 6.84 30.32 16.15
CA ALA A 746 7.35 31.58 16.68
C ALA A 746 8.82 31.48 17.09
N THR A 747 9.52 32.62 17.04
CA THR A 747 10.92 32.73 17.50
C THR A 747 11.06 32.94 19.00
N THR A 748 9.93 33.11 19.71
CA THR A 748 9.87 33.21 21.17
C THR A 748 8.85 32.24 21.73
N PRO A 749 9.07 31.67 22.92
CA PRO A 749 8.16 30.69 23.48
C PRO A 749 6.88 31.36 24.00
N LEU A 750 5.73 30.68 23.84
CA LEU A 750 4.48 31.07 24.50
C LEU A 750 4.61 30.95 26.03
N VAL A 751 5.26 29.88 26.47
CA VAL A 751 5.55 29.61 27.89
C VAL A 751 7.04 29.30 28.06
N SER A 752 7.74 30.11 28.85
CA SER A 752 9.14 29.93 29.22
C SER A 752 9.30 29.18 30.55
N TRP A 753 10.51 28.68 30.84
CA TRP A 753 10.83 28.14 32.17
C TRP A 753 10.61 29.15 33.31
N THR A 754 10.84 30.45 33.06
CA THR A 754 10.55 31.51 34.04
C THR A 754 9.05 31.66 34.31
N ALA A 755 8.22 31.55 33.28
CA ALA A 755 6.76 31.55 33.42
C ALA A 755 6.28 30.35 34.26
N LEU A 756 6.82 29.15 33.99
CA LEU A 756 6.48 27.93 34.75
C LEU A 756 6.86 28.04 36.24
N ARG A 757 8.04 28.60 36.55
CA ARG A 757 8.48 28.87 37.93
C ARG A 757 7.54 29.83 38.64
N SER A 758 7.20 30.95 38.01
CA SER A 758 6.29 31.95 38.57
C SER A 758 4.87 31.42 38.80
N ALA A 759 4.45 30.41 38.03
CA ALA A 759 3.17 29.73 38.19
C ALA A 759 3.15 28.64 39.28
N GLY A 760 4.31 28.34 39.90
CA GLY A 760 4.43 27.44 41.05
C GLY A 760 4.63 25.96 40.71
N CYS A 761 5.32 25.64 39.61
CA CYS A 761 5.38 24.27 39.07
C CYS A 761 6.75 23.60 39.04
N THR A 762 7.79 24.24 39.57
CA THR A 762 9.10 23.59 39.74
C THR A 762 9.61 23.89 41.14
N ASP A 763 9.91 22.85 41.93
CA ASP A 763 10.67 23.02 43.17
C ASP A 763 12.10 23.44 42.80
N ASP A 764 12.63 24.47 43.46
CA ASP A 764 13.97 25.04 43.21
C ASP A 764 15.10 23.98 43.34
N GLU A 765 14.83 22.82 43.95
CA GLU A 765 15.81 21.75 44.20
C GLU A 765 16.15 20.87 42.98
N VAL A 766 15.27 20.77 41.97
CA VAL A 766 15.56 20.01 40.73
C VAL A 766 16.51 20.80 39.80
N ALA A 767 16.64 22.10 40.02
CA ALA A 767 17.45 23.02 39.20
C ALA A 767 18.98 22.84 39.35
N GLY A 768 19.46 21.92 40.20
CA GLY A 768 20.87 21.80 40.52
C GLY A 768 21.68 20.73 39.77
N LYS A 769 21.10 19.95 38.84
CA LYS A 769 21.80 18.76 38.28
C LYS A 769 21.92 18.62 36.76
N ASP A 770 21.18 19.34 35.92
CA ASP A 770 21.36 19.29 34.45
C ASP A 770 21.13 20.66 33.79
N ASP A 771 22.22 21.40 33.56
CA ASP A 771 22.23 22.69 32.82
C ASP A 771 21.82 22.52 31.34
N THR A 772 21.82 21.30 30.81
CA THR A 772 21.54 20.96 29.40
C THR A 772 20.04 20.95 29.06
N ILE A 773 19.15 20.64 29.99
CA ILE A 773 17.70 20.58 29.74
C ILE A 773 17.08 21.99 29.69
N GLN A 774 17.70 22.94 30.40
CA GLN A 774 17.22 24.33 30.46
C GLN A 774 17.72 25.20 29.29
N SER A 775 18.53 24.66 28.37
CA SER A 775 18.98 25.40 27.19
C SER A 775 17.87 25.63 26.16
N PHE A 776 16.74 24.93 26.28
CA PHE A 776 15.60 24.99 25.36
C PHE A 776 14.32 25.45 26.05
N PRO A 777 13.37 26.04 25.31
CA PRO A 777 12.03 26.26 25.80
C PRO A 777 11.38 24.95 26.29
N PRO A 778 10.59 25.00 27.38
CA PRO A 778 9.99 23.80 27.94
C PRO A 778 8.97 23.19 26.96
N LEU A 779 8.98 21.86 26.88
CA LEU A 779 7.84 21.11 26.37
C LEU A 779 6.68 21.30 27.35
N PHE A 780 5.54 21.72 26.86
CA PHE A 780 4.41 22.11 27.73
C PHE A 780 3.08 21.65 27.13
N LEU A 781 2.19 21.17 28.01
CA LEU A 781 0.82 20.82 27.68
C LEU A 781 -0.15 21.60 28.58
N ALA A 782 -1.23 22.12 28.01
CA ALA A 782 -2.30 22.71 28.78
C ALA A 782 -3.69 22.47 28.20
N LEU A 783 -4.67 22.52 29.08
CA LEU A 783 -6.08 22.50 28.75
C LEU A 783 -6.68 23.87 29.01
N CYS A 784 -7.38 24.38 28.01
CA CYS A 784 -7.98 25.72 28.02
C CYS A 784 -9.49 25.59 27.80
N GLU A 785 -10.29 25.80 28.83
CA GLU A 785 -11.75 25.89 28.68
C GLU A 785 -12.10 27.27 28.12
N VAL A 786 -12.58 27.31 26.88
CA VAL A 786 -12.97 28.56 26.20
C VAL A 786 -14.38 28.98 26.62
N ARG A 787 -15.27 28.00 26.71
CA ARG A 787 -16.65 28.11 27.18
C ARG A 787 -17.10 26.75 27.72
N PRO A 788 -18.17 26.68 28.54
CA PRO A 788 -18.59 25.43 29.17
C PRO A 788 -18.68 24.27 28.18
N GLY A 789 -17.87 23.24 28.41
CA GLY A 789 -17.82 22.03 27.59
C GLY A 789 -17.01 22.12 26.30
N VAL A 790 -16.28 23.22 26.06
CA VAL A 790 -15.39 23.38 24.90
C VAL A 790 -13.95 23.60 25.40
N VAL A 791 -13.12 22.58 25.24
CA VAL A 791 -11.73 22.57 25.71
C VAL A 791 -10.77 22.55 24.53
N VAL A 792 -9.81 23.48 24.55
CA VAL A 792 -8.69 23.53 23.60
C VAL A 792 -7.46 22.94 24.28
N HIS A 793 -6.86 21.93 23.63
CA HIS A 793 -5.57 21.38 24.00
C HIS A 793 -4.47 22.24 23.39
N ILE A 794 -3.50 22.65 24.20
CA ILE A 794 -2.39 23.51 23.82
C ILE A 794 -1.09 22.76 24.08
N GLN A 795 -0.32 22.47 23.04
CA GLN A 795 0.95 21.76 23.15
C GLN A 795 2.06 22.62 22.55
N GLN A 796 3.06 22.99 23.36
CA GLN A 796 4.27 23.67 22.91
C GLN A 796 5.41 22.66 22.81
N VAL A 797 6.08 22.65 21.65
CA VAL A 797 7.26 21.85 21.37
C VAL A 797 8.43 22.75 20.94
N SER A 798 9.65 22.25 21.10
CA SER A 798 10.88 23.02 20.90
C SER A 798 12.00 22.10 20.39
N ALA A 799 13.23 22.61 20.34
CA ALA A 799 14.42 21.80 20.07
C ALA A 799 14.59 20.63 21.05
N ALA A 800 14.00 20.67 22.25
CA ALA A 800 14.04 19.55 23.20
C ALA A 800 13.36 18.28 22.65
N SER A 801 12.39 18.42 21.74
CA SER A 801 11.78 17.29 21.02
C SER A 801 12.21 17.22 19.55
N GLU A 802 13.27 17.94 19.16
CA GLU A 802 13.78 17.98 17.79
C GLU A 802 12.75 18.48 16.75
N GLN A 803 11.77 19.30 17.19
CA GLN A 803 10.71 19.84 16.31
C GLN A 803 10.86 21.34 16.01
N ALA A 804 11.91 21.97 16.53
CA ALA A 804 12.25 23.36 16.28
C ALA A 804 13.79 23.54 16.26
N PRO A 805 14.31 24.63 15.65
CA PRO A 805 15.74 24.91 15.64
C PRO A 805 16.34 25.00 17.04
N ASN A 806 17.57 24.52 17.19
CA ASN A 806 18.39 24.68 18.39
C ASN A 806 18.99 26.11 18.44
N ASP A 807 18.11 27.11 18.62
CA ASP A 807 18.47 28.52 18.81
C ASP A 807 18.16 29.04 20.22
N GLY A 808 17.59 28.19 21.06
CA GLY A 808 17.25 28.46 22.46
C GLY A 808 15.92 29.16 22.70
N SER A 809 15.16 29.53 21.67
CA SER A 809 13.89 30.26 21.86
C SER A 809 12.75 29.89 20.90
N SER A 810 13.04 29.33 19.73
CA SER A 810 12.04 28.98 18.74
C SER A 810 11.16 27.81 19.20
N VAL A 811 9.87 27.88 18.89
CA VAL A 811 8.87 26.88 19.26
C VAL A 811 7.83 26.66 18.16
N VAL A 812 7.19 25.50 18.23
CA VAL A 812 5.92 25.23 17.55
C VAL A 812 4.86 25.05 18.63
N VAL A 813 3.72 25.71 18.48
CA VAL A 813 2.58 25.61 19.38
C VAL A 813 1.37 25.11 18.61
N HIS A 814 0.81 24.01 19.08
CA HIS A 814 -0.33 23.34 18.52
C HIS A 814 -1.56 23.59 19.39
N PHE A 815 -2.65 24.02 18.76
CA PHE A 815 -3.96 24.14 19.39
C PHE A 815 -4.91 23.15 18.73
N THR A 816 -5.59 22.33 19.53
CA THR A 816 -6.60 21.40 19.01
C THR A 816 -7.87 21.38 19.84
N ALA A 817 -8.99 21.40 19.15
CA ALA A 817 -10.33 21.29 19.73
C ALA A 817 -11.16 20.29 18.93
N ASN A 818 -12.21 19.75 19.55
CA ASN A 818 -13.23 18.99 18.83
C ASN A 818 -13.94 19.90 17.81
N ALA A 819 -13.87 19.54 16.53
CA ALA A 819 -14.42 20.40 15.47
C ALA A 819 -15.96 20.50 15.49
N ARG A 820 -16.64 19.62 16.23
CA ARG A 820 -18.10 19.73 16.47
C ARG A 820 -18.45 20.82 17.47
N GLU A 821 -17.52 21.14 18.37
CA GLU A 821 -17.70 22.09 19.45
C GLU A 821 -17.18 23.49 19.09
N MET A 822 -16.06 23.54 18.36
CA MET A 822 -15.38 24.76 17.92
C MET A 822 -14.77 24.55 16.54
N GLY A 823 -15.23 25.29 15.53
CA GLY A 823 -14.70 25.19 14.16
C GLY A 823 -13.29 25.76 14.01
N ALA A 824 -12.55 25.38 12.95
CA ALA A 824 -11.17 25.83 12.74
C ALA A 824 -11.03 27.36 12.66
N GLU A 825 -12.00 28.03 12.03
CA GLU A 825 -12.04 29.50 11.96
C GLU A 825 -12.30 30.14 13.33
N GLU A 826 -13.24 29.60 14.11
CA GLU A 826 -13.52 30.05 15.48
C GLU A 826 -12.28 29.88 16.37
N LEU A 827 -11.61 28.73 16.25
CA LEU A 827 -10.37 28.44 16.97
C LEU A 827 -9.26 29.42 16.58
N ARG A 828 -9.09 29.71 15.28
CA ARG A 828 -8.10 30.68 14.80
C ARG A 828 -8.34 32.08 15.35
N GLN A 829 -9.60 32.54 15.34
CA GLN A 829 -9.97 33.83 15.91
C GLN A 829 -9.66 33.88 17.41
N PHE A 830 -10.05 32.84 18.15
CA PHE A 830 -9.74 32.73 19.58
C PHE A 830 -8.23 32.78 19.83
N VAL A 831 -7.43 32.00 19.11
CA VAL A 831 -5.97 31.97 19.27
C VAL A 831 -5.35 33.33 18.94
N SER A 832 -5.80 33.97 17.87
CA SER A 832 -5.27 35.27 17.42
C SER A 832 -5.59 36.39 18.40
N GLN A 833 -6.77 36.36 19.03
CA GLN A 833 -7.17 37.37 20.02
C GLN A 833 -6.52 37.15 21.39
N THR A 834 -6.26 35.89 21.74
CA THR A 834 -5.88 35.51 23.10
C THR A 834 -4.37 35.35 23.28
N PHE A 835 -3.69 34.79 22.28
CA PHE A 835 -2.28 34.41 22.37
C PHE A 835 -1.36 35.21 21.44
N VAL A 836 -1.89 36.13 20.62
CA VAL A 836 -1.09 37.02 19.79
C VAL A 836 -1.28 38.47 20.24
N ARG A 837 -0.18 39.15 20.54
CA ARG A 837 -0.18 40.55 20.97
C ARG A 837 0.35 41.47 19.88
N HIS A 838 -0.34 42.59 19.68
CA HIS A 838 0.13 43.71 18.86
C HIS A 838 0.70 44.82 19.75
N ALA A 839 1.65 45.59 19.22
CA ALA A 839 2.46 46.56 19.96
C ALA A 839 1.68 47.63 20.76
N SER A 840 0.37 47.79 20.52
CA SER A 840 -0.53 48.73 21.19
C SER A 840 -1.25 48.19 22.44
N SER A 841 -1.16 46.90 22.76
CA SER A 841 -1.88 46.32 23.91
C SER A 841 -1.14 46.58 25.24
N PRO A 842 -1.86 46.85 26.36
CA PRO A 842 -1.26 47.02 27.69
C PRO A 842 -0.58 45.73 28.18
N ASP A 843 0.49 45.87 28.97
CA ASP A 843 1.20 44.72 29.55
C ASP A 843 0.45 44.22 30.78
N VAL A 844 -0.17 43.05 30.67
CA VAL A 844 -0.93 42.43 31.77
C VAL A 844 -0.05 41.42 32.48
N ASN A 845 0.27 41.68 33.75
CA ASN A 845 1.13 40.79 34.53
C ASN A 845 0.58 39.36 34.55
N ASN A 846 1.47 38.38 34.42
CA ASN A 846 1.18 36.93 34.48
C ASN A 846 0.23 36.39 33.38
N CYS A 847 0.13 37.07 32.24
CA CYS A 847 -0.58 36.57 31.08
C CYS A 847 0.40 36.17 29.96
N HIS A 848 0.02 35.17 29.16
CA HIS A 848 0.91 34.54 28.17
C HIS A 848 0.45 34.81 26.75
N TRP A 849 1.35 35.37 25.93
CA TRP A 849 1.13 35.70 24.52
C TRP A 849 2.46 35.67 23.76
N ILE A 850 2.37 35.66 22.44
CA ILE A 850 3.48 35.86 21.51
C ILE A 850 3.32 37.22 20.84
N ASP A 851 4.41 37.98 20.73
CA ASP A 851 4.40 39.23 19.97
C ASP A 851 4.21 38.93 18.48
N SER A 852 3.31 39.66 17.82
CA SER A 852 3.04 39.51 16.38
C SER A 852 4.29 39.62 15.49
N THR A 853 5.35 40.30 15.95
CA THR A 853 6.63 40.39 15.23
C THR A 853 7.50 39.13 15.34
N ALA A 854 7.32 38.33 16.39
CA ALA A 854 7.99 37.04 16.61
C ALA A 854 7.26 35.86 15.95
N LEU A 855 6.02 36.07 15.49
CA LEU A 855 5.21 35.09 14.79
C LEU A 855 5.70 34.89 13.36
N LEU A 856 6.04 33.64 13.03
CA LEU A 856 6.55 33.22 11.73
C LEU A 856 5.50 32.49 10.89
N PHE A 857 4.66 31.67 11.50
CA PHE A 857 3.63 30.91 10.79
C PHE A 857 2.39 30.80 11.67
N LEU A 858 1.20 31.01 11.09
CA LEU A 858 -0.07 30.78 11.75
C LEU A 858 -1.06 30.23 10.73
N ALA A 859 -1.49 28.99 10.91
CA ALA A 859 -2.45 28.37 10.03
C ALA A 859 -3.52 27.60 10.80
N SER A 860 -4.73 27.54 10.24
CA SER A 860 -5.86 26.78 10.78
C SER A 860 -6.44 25.85 9.75
N PHE A 861 -6.89 24.66 10.15
CA PHE A 861 -7.53 23.68 9.28
C PHE A 861 -8.31 22.66 10.11
N THR A 862 -9.05 21.77 9.46
CA THR A 862 -9.77 20.67 10.13
C THR A 862 -9.20 19.33 9.69
N VAL A 863 -8.80 18.49 10.64
CA VAL A 863 -8.43 17.09 10.40
C VAL A 863 -9.69 16.25 10.52
N ARG A 864 -10.01 15.46 9.49
CA ARG A 864 -11.21 14.62 9.41
C ARG A 864 -10.83 13.19 9.11
N GLU A 865 -11.41 12.25 9.84
CA GLU A 865 -11.12 10.81 9.67
C GLU A 865 -11.36 10.33 8.23
N GLU A 866 -12.46 10.79 7.61
CA GLU A 866 -12.80 10.45 6.22
C GLU A 866 -11.78 11.01 5.22
N VAL A 867 -11.41 12.29 5.37
CA VAL A 867 -10.49 12.97 4.46
C VAL A 867 -9.11 12.32 4.51
N GLU A 868 -8.59 12.04 5.71
CA GLU A 868 -7.28 11.40 5.86
C GLU A 868 -7.27 9.97 5.31
N ALA A 869 -8.37 9.22 5.47
CA ALA A 869 -8.49 7.91 4.84
C ALA A 869 -8.52 8.00 3.30
N LEU A 870 -9.24 8.98 2.74
CA LEU A 870 -9.33 9.21 1.29
C LEU A 870 -8.01 9.68 0.68
N ARG A 871 -7.15 10.40 1.41
CA ARG A 871 -5.80 10.75 0.94
C ARG A 871 -4.95 9.51 0.69
N GLY A 872 -5.06 8.51 1.58
CA GLY A 872 -4.44 7.20 1.38
C GLY A 872 -5.01 6.40 0.21
N PHE A 873 -5.97 6.92 -0.56
CA PHE A 873 -6.59 6.24 -1.69
C PHE A 873 -6.18 6.88 -3.02
N VAL A 874 -5.34 6.19 -3.78
CA VAL A 874 -4.85 6.64 -5.10
C VAL A 874 -5.76 6.07 -6.17
N ARG A 875 -6.41 6.91 -6.98
CA ARG A 875 -7.22 6.43 -8.12
C ARG A 875 -6.40 5.46 -9.00
N PRO A 876 -7.02 4.42 -9.59
CA PRO A 876 -6.30 3.54 -10.50
C PRO A 876 -5.69 4.42 -11.58
N VAL A 877 -4.42 4.17 -11.91
CA VAL A 877 -3.79 4.89 -13.01
C VAL A 877 -4.63 4.61 -14.25
N ALA A 878 -5.24 5.65 -14.82
CA ALA A 878 -5.86 5.57 -16.12
C ALA A 878 -4.72 5.32 -17.11
N VAL A 879 -4.49 4.05 -17.44
CA VAL A 879 -3.38 3.68 -18.32
C VAL A 879 -3.78 4.12 -19.73
N ASP A 880 -3.19 5.23 -20.19
CA ASP A 880 -3.32 5.83 -21.53
C ASP A 880 -3.97 4.89 -22.57
N GLY A 881 -5.28 5.04 -22.82
CA GLY A 881 -6.02 4.33 -23.87
C GLY A 881 -6.20 2.80 -23.74
N SER A 882 -5.57 2.15 -22.76
CA SER A 882 -5.65 0.69 -22.51
C SER A 882 -6.60 0.31 -21.37
N ASP A 883 -7.31 1.31 -20.82
CA ASP A 883 -8.16 1.26 -19.62
C ASP A 883 -9.44 0.41 -19.74
N VAL A 884 -9.49 -0.42 -20.78
CA VAL A 884 -10.63 -1.26 -21.12
C VAL A 884 -10.09 -2.65 -21.44
N SER A 885 -10.51 -3.65 -20.65
CA SER A 885 -10.24 -5.08 -20.92
C SER A 885 -10.30 -5.37 -22.41
N GLU A 886 -9.26 -6.01 -22.93
CA GLU A 886 -9.10 -6.19 -24.37
C GLU A 886 -10.27 -6.99 -24.96
N THR A 887 -10.93 -7.81 -24.14
CA THR A 887 -12.16 -8.54 -24.48
C THR A 887 -13.29 -7.64 -24.98
N ARG A 888 -13.31 -6.34 -24.67
CA ARG A 888 -14.33 -5.41 -25.18
C ARG A 888 -14.16 -5.10 -26.67
N LYS A 889 -12.96 -5.30 -27.21
CA LYS A 889 -12.69 -5.21 -28.65
C LYS A 889 -13.10 -6.48 -29.40
N ALA A 890 -13.62 -7.50 -28.71
CA ALA A 890 -14.09 -8.72 -29.34
C ALA A 890 -15.25 -8.44 -30.30
N HIS A 891 -15.22 -9.12 -31.44
CA HIS A 891 -16.25 -8.99 -32.46
C HIS A 891 -17.62 -9.46 -31.91
N PRO A 892 -18.75 -8.81 -32.29
CA PRO A 892 -20.09 -9.20 -31.84
C PRO A 892 -20.40 -10.69 -32.01
N TYR A 893 -19.95 -11.29 -33.13
CA TYR A 893 -20.03 -12.74 -33.38
C TYR A 893 -19.39 -13.56 -32.24
N ALA A 894 -18.16 -13.24 -31.85
CA ALA A 894 -17.44 -13.96 -30.82
C ALA A 894 -18.10 -13.80 -29.44
N VAL A 895 -18.57 -12.59 -29.13
CA VAL A 895 -19.29 -12.29 -27.88
C VAL A 895 -20.59 -13.09 -27.78
N GLU A 896 -21.34 -13.21 -28.88
CA GLU A 896 -22.58 -13.98 -28.91
C GLU A 896 -22.30 -15.48 -28.72
N GLU A 897 -21.30 -16.03 -29.41
CA GLU A 897 -20.89 -17.43 -29.29
C GLU A 897 -20.38 -17.75 -27.87
N TYR A 898 -19.59 -16.86 -27.27
CA TYR A 898 -19.16 -16.98 -25.89
C TYR A 898 -20.36 -17.05 -24.91
N ARG A 899 -21.34 -16.15 -25.07
CA ARG A 899 -22.57 -16.16 -24.25
C ARG A 899 -23.39 -17.43 -24.43
N LYS A 900 -23.51 -17.96 -25.66
CA LYS A 900 -24.19 -19.25 -25.92
C LYS A 900 -23.51 -20.39 -25.18
N ARG A 901 -22.18 -20.48 -25.24
CA ARG A 901 -21.41 -21.51 -24.52
C ARG A 901 -21.60 -21.41 -23.01
N LEU A 902 -21.55 -20.20 -22.44
CA LEU A 902 -21.78 -19.97 -21.01
C LEU A 902 -23.18 -20.43 -20.56
N ARG A 903 -24.21 -20.16 -21.35
CA ARG A 903 -25.59 -20.62 -21.07
C ARG A 903 -25.68 -22.14 -21.10
N LYS A 904 -25.08 -22.78 -22.12
CA LYS A 904 -25.05 -24.25 -22.26
C LYS A 904 -24.31 -24.91 -21.09
N GLN A 905 -23.17 -24.36 -20.67
CA GLN A 905 -22.41 -24.86 -19.53
C GLN A 905 -23.20 -24.75 -18.21
N ARG A 906 -23.92 -23.63 -17.99
CA ARG A 906 -24.81 -23.45 -16.83
C ARG A 906 -25.97 -24.44 -16.82
N GLN A 907 -26.51 -24.81 -17.99
CA GLN A 907 -27.59 -25.79 -18.10
C GLN A 907 -27.12 -27.23 -17.86
N ILE A 908 -25.88 -27.56 -18.25
CA ILE A 908 -25.30 -28.89 -18.06
C ILE A 908 -24.92 -29.15 -16.58
N CYS A 909 -24.49 -28.11 -15.85
CA CYS A 909 -24.07 -28.25 -14.46
C CYS A 909 -25.21 -28.28 -13.42
N GLY A 910 -26.49 -28.25 -13.84
CA GLY A 910 -27.67 -28.56 -13.02
C GLY A 910 -27.80 -27.82 -11.67
N GLY A 911 -28.47 -26.66 -11.65
CA GLY A 911 -29.02 -26.04 -10.44
C GLY A 911 -27.99 -25.37 -9.51
N ASP A 912 -28.38 -24.22 -8.94
CA ASP A 912 -27.71 -23.41 -7.90
C ASP A 912 -26.40 -24.01 -7.36
N SER A 913 -25.29 -23.74 -8.04
CA SER A 913 -24.06 -23.57 -7.28
C SER A 913 -24.28 -22.30 -6.48
N ASP A 914 -24.49 -22.42 -5.17
CA ASP A 914 -24.37 -21.28 -4.25
C ASP A 914 -23.19 -20.44 -4.74
N ASP A 915 -23.46 -19.21 -5.15
CA ASP A 915 -22.43 -18.21 -5.47
C ASP A 915 -21.70 -17.97 -4.13
N VAL A 916 -20.78 -18.87 -3.77
CA VAL A 916 -19.89 -18.67 -2.64
C VAL A 916 -19.07 -17.46 -3.03
N ASP A 917 -19.34 -16.34 -2.37
CA ASP A 917 -18.64 -15.09 -2.60
C ASP A 917 -17.16 -15.30 -2.24
N TYR A 918 -16.32 -15.50 -3.27
CA TYR A 918 -14.86 -15.65 -3.13
C TYR A 918 -14.18 -14.29 -2.90
N SER A 919 -14.86 -13.37 -2.22
CA SER A 919 -14.33 -12.06 -1.84
C SER A 919 -13.58 -12.15 -0.51
N PRO A 920 -12.49 -11.39 -0.35
CA PRO A 920 -11.81 -11.33 0.94
C PRO A 920 -12.70 -10.72 2.01
N ILE A 921 -12.46 -11.10 3.27
CA ILE A 921 -13.18 -10.56 4.43
C ILE A 921 -12.68 -9.13 4.68
N ILE A 922 -13.56 -8.15 4.49
CA ILE A 922 -13.26 -6.74 4.78
C ILE A 922 -13.53 -6.47 6.26
N LEU A 923 -12.53 -5.98 7.00
CA LEU A 923 -12.66 -5.55 8.38
C LEU A 923 -12.41 -4.03 8.49
N PRO A 924 -13.41 -3.24 8.92
CA PRO A 924 -13.24 -1.81 9.13
C PRO A 924 -12.41 -1.52 10.38
N VAL A 925 -11.54 -0.51 10.30
CA VAL A 925 -10.68 -0.03 11.39
C VAL A 925 -10.99 1.44 11.67
N GLN A 926 -11.25 1.78 12.94
CA GLN A 926 -11.36 3.18 13.35
C GLN A 926 -9.96 3.78 13.45
N THR A 927 -9.74 4.93 12.79
CA THR A 927 -8.38 5.52 12.66
C THR A 927 -8.18 6.77 13.52
N LEU A 928 -9.28 7.38 13.99
CA LEU A 928 -9.26 8.52 14.91
C LEU A 928 -10.23 8.33 16.09
N PHE A 929 -9.86 8.85 17.26
CA PHE A 929 -10.65 8.80 18.50
C PHE A 929 -10.85 10.20 19.08
N PRO A 930 -12.01 10.52 19.67
CA PRO A 930 -12.34 11.89 20.08
C PRO A 930 -11.57 12.39 21.32
N ASN A 931 -11.13 11.48 22.20
CA ASN A 931 -10.41 11.84 23.43
C ASN A 931 -8.90 11.80 23.20
N LEU A 932 -8.25 12.97 23.26
CA LEU A 932 -6.81 13.10 23.05
C LEU A 932 -5.96 12.70 24.27
N ILE A 933 -6.55 12.62 25.47
CA ILE A 933 -5.86 12.15 26.67
C ILE A 933 -5.80 10.61 26.72
N ASP A 934 -6.78 9.93 26.12
CA ASP A 934 -6.87 8.46 26.09
C ASP A 934 -6.03 7.88 24.96
N ASP A 935 -4.70 7.90 25.12
CA ASP A 935 -3.77 7.31 24.16
C ASP A 935 -3.99 5.79 23.95
N SER A 936 -4.54 5.11 24.97
CA SER A 936 -4.80 3.68 24.95
C SER A 936 -5.97 3.25 24.05
N ALA A 937 -6.78 4.20 23.56
CA ALA A 937 -7.85 3.92 22.60
C ALA A 937 -7.34 3.27 21.31
N TYR A 938 -6.20 3.76 20.78
CA TYR A 938 -5.57 3.21 19.57
C TYR A 938 -5.11 1.77 19.79
N LEU A 939 -4.51 1.48 20.95
CA LEU A 939 -4.05 0.13 21.29
C LEU A 939 -5.22 -0.85 21.47
N ARG A 940 -6.30 -0.44 22.14
CA ARG A 940 -7.50 -1.29 22.31
C ARG A 940 -8.16 -1.60 20.97
N ALA A 941 -8.29 -0.60 20.10
CA ALA A 941 -8.81 -0.81 18.75
C ALA A 941 -7.92 -1.77 17.95
N ALA A 942 -6.59 -1.63 18.04
CA ALA A 942 -5.66 -2.54 17.40
C ALA A 942 -5.80 -3.98 17.92
N ARG A 943 -5.92 -4.16 19.24
CA ARG A 943 -6.14 -5.48 19.86
C ARG A 943 -7.45 -6.12 19.38
N GLN A 944 -8.55 -5.36 19.37
CA GLN A 944 -9.85 -5.85 18.91
C GLN A 944 -9.78 -6.32 17.45
N VAL A 945 -9.15 -5.52 16.57
CA VAL A 945 -8.99 -5.88 15.16
C VAL A 945 -8.10 -7.12 15.01
N TYR A 946 -6.98 -7.17 15.73
CA TYR A 946 -6.08 -8.33 15.74
C TYR A 946 -6.80 -9.62 16.15
N ASP A 947 -7.58 -9.59 17.24
CA ASP A 947 -8.31 -10.76 17.73
C ASP A 947 -9.35 -11.24 16.71
N GLU A 948 -10.05 -10.31 16.05
CA GLU A 948 -10.98 -10.66 14.97
C GLU A 948 -10.25 -11.22 13.75
N VAL A 949 -9.10 -10.67 13.34
CA VAL A 949 -8.29 -11.23 12.24
C VAL A 949 -7.86 -12.66 12.55
N VAL A 950 -7.28 -12.90 13.74
CA VAL A 950 -6.82 -14.23 14.17
C VAL A 950 -7.99 -15.22 14.16
N LYS A 951 -9.16 -14.82 14.65
CA LYS A 951 -10.38 -15.63 14.62
C LYS A 951 -10.84 -15.95 13.20
N LYS A 952 -10.77 -14.98 12.26
CA LYS A 952 -11.18 -15.17 10.85
C LYS A 952 -10.20 -16.02 10.04
N LEU A 953 -8.91 -16.00 10.37
CA LEU A 953 -7.91 -16.82 9.69
C LEU A 953 -8.06 -18.33 9.99
N GLN A 954 -8.95 -18.72 10.92
CA GLN A 954 -9.22 -20.10 11.35
C GLN A 954 -7.91 -20.87 11.59
N PRO A 955 -7.24 -20.66 12.75
CA PRO A 955 -6.04 -21.44 13.06
C PRO A 955 -6.37 -22.93 12.94
N GLN A 956 -5.61 -23.67 12.14
CA GLN A 956 -5.77 -25.12 12.03
C GLN A 956 -5.73 -25.71 13.44
N GLU A 957 -6.80 -26.39 13.87
CA GLU A 957 -6.76 -27.23 15.06
C GLU A 957 -5.59 -28.21 14.91
N GLY A 958 -4.53 -28.03 15.71
CA GLY A 958 -3.32 -28.86 15.67
C GLY A 958 -2.00 -28.18 15.31
N SER A 959 -1.98 -26.89 14.94
CA SER A 959 -0.70 -26.19 14.62
C SER A 959 0.17 -25.87 15.85
N GLY A 960 -0.39 -25.93 17.06
CA GLY A 960 0.32 -25.62 18.31
C GLY A 960 0.74 -24.15 18.46
N LYS A 961 0.47 -23.28 17.48
CA LYS A 961 0.91 -21.89 17.46
C LYS A 961 -0.08 -21.01 18.22
N THR A 962 0.36 -20.39 19.31
CA THR A 962 -0.45 -19.50 20.14
C THR A 962 -0.29 -18.06 19.66
N TYR A 963 -1.36 -17.48 19.10
CA TYR A 963 -1.35 -16.10 18.64
C TYR A 963 -1.54 -15.16 19.82
N THR A 964 -0.55 -14.30 20.09
CA THR A 964 -0.59 -13.37 21.23
C THR A 964 -0.38 -11.95 20.73
N PHE A 965 -1.35 -11.06 21.01
CA PHE A 965 -1.23 -9.65 20.66
C PHE A 965 0.00 -9.04 21.33
N LEU A 966 0.90 -8.46 20.52
CA LEU A 966 2.18 -7.88 20.93
C LEU A 966 2.99 -8.82 21.84
N GLU A 967 3.27 -10.04 21.37
CA GLU A 967 4.13 -11.00 22.06
C GLU A 967 5.47 -10.37 22.50
N ARG A 968 6.10 -10.85 23.59
CA ARG A 968 7.43 -10.37 24.04
C ARG A 968 8.55 -10.90 23.15
N LEU A 969 9.63 -10.11 22.93
CA LEU A 969 10.71 -10.59 22.07
C LEU A 969 11.47 -11.69 22.81
N PRO A 970 11.86 -12.79 22.14
CA PRO A 970 12.88 -13.65 22.73
C PRO A 970 14.12 -12.79 23.00
N PRO A 971 14.77 -12.95 24.16
CA PRO A 971 15.94 -12.17 24.51
C PRO A 971 17.00 -12.31 23.42
N ILE A 972 17.62 -11.20 23.02
CA ILE A 972 18.71 -11.20 22.04
C ILE A 972 19.84 -12.05 22.63
N SER A 973 20.20 -13.11 21.93
CA SER A 973 21.31 -13.97 22.32
C SER A 973 22.61 -13.16 22.31
N GLY A 974 23.16 -12.85 23.49
CA GLY A 974 24.43 -12.14 23.65
C GLY A 974 24.36 -10.75 24.30
N LEU A 975 23.19 -10.29 24.76
CA LEU A 975 23.04 -9.09 25.58
C LEU A 975 22.32 -9.46 26.89
N GLU A 976 23.01 -10.20 27.76
CA GLU A 976 22.73 -10.15 29.19
C GLU A 976 23.46 -8.92 29.73
N LEU A 977 22.70 -7.88 30.09
CA LEU A 977 23.15 -6.76 30.91
C LEU A 977 22.10 -6.49 31.98
#